data_AF-A0A093BAQ2-F1
#
_entry.id   AF-A0A093BAQ2-F1
#
_cell.length_a   1.000
_cell.length_b   1.000
_cell.length_c   1.000
_cell.angle_alpha   90.00
_cell.angle_beta   90.00
_cell.angle_gamma   90.00
#
_symmetry.space_group_name_H-M   'P 1'
#
loop_
_entity.id
_entity.type
_entity.pdbx_description
1 polymer ?
#
loop_
_entity_poly.entity_id
_entity_poly.type
_entity_poly.pdbx_seq_one_letter_code
_entity_poly.pdbx_strand_id
1 'polypeptide(L)'
;SAEDERTASPRDQEWPEAEKAEKLARGAALKWASGVFYRPENLEGLGQYRSRETQRNSSIQSRLKSTVQSYLEGVSLGLEQLRGAAREARSVCRELGAARWALLDCAEHGQHLRPLRALGAQHLQLASVVQLLPQLFSVQEVCSHTLQLLRGQQLLEAHAELMMLEHLRDDILSQLHLRGLSSAQATVLSYFSGLQELNKSLAKQLWDIVGSSLRLVREDPVLFVTAVRIIEREEKIDNALLLEASFLPPSRPKAWRQKFYHVLQETITGSLFHAPHVDAEGPGLARHLAALQKDIVSQLRVVKDLMVQCVPAHYDILNVCTATYHQTLSSHLQDILRENLDKQGLFLLLEWALHVYHSSEMMGHPDLLPEVDVSSLGPLMSPELVDQTERKYVVKVKASVLEWMQRTLEVEFKEWFREEEPETDHQGFFQSALPVIVMQMLNENIQVASLITESLQQKVYNMAMEELEAFLGRLRDALGRCGKERQKDRALPKHYTSYLLAMLNNTLALSSSVSSLHPDSAHREVPASLQAALDRTEKKACQLLLEELLLDLQPLCLQLPSRKWLSGSQLVSNMCEVIDKYTKDFSHLRKPVFTVLLMETELLVTSQYLRALMQKRLVCRSAEERGQLCQRLLQDATQLRELFCGLGLDRSQQSLEAIFALRELICLRDPALLSLEVLGFITKYPDVSDEHISTLLDLRGDVSREVRHVVLEMMLQHPQVLPQDYRPIFSTILVPAPELRFCLGKGKCA
;
A
#
# COMPACT_ATOMS: atom_id res chain seq x y z
N SER A 1 -85.54 25.21 3.37
CA SER A 1 -85.95 23.99 4.08
C SER A 1 -85.28 24.01 5.42
N ALA A 2 -86.09 24.21 6.45
CA ALA A 2 -86.52 23.13 7.34
C ALA A 2 -85.40 22.93 8.37
N GLU A 3 -85.52 23.60 9.52
CA GLU A 3 -86.23 23.08 10.69
C GLU A 3 -85.47 21.92 11.32
N ASP A 4 -85.37 21.99 12.63
CA ASP A 4 -84.76 21.02 13.53
C ASP A 4 -83.24 20.96 13.55
N GLU A 5 -82.65 21.82 14.37
CA GLU A 5 -81.78 21.31 15.43
C GLU A 5 -82.03 22.11 16.71
N ARG A 6 -83.04 21.64 17.44
CA ARG A 6 -83.32 22.01 18.81
C ARG A 6 -82.06 21.81 19.65
N THR A 7 -81.59 22.92 20.23
CA THR A 7 -81.19 23.03 21.63
C THR A 7 -81.18 21.72 22.43
N ALA A 8 -80.12 20.93 22.27
CA ALA A 8 -79.65 20.08 23.34
C ALA A 8 -78.99 21.02 24.37
N SER A 9 -79.74 21.41 25.39
CA SER A 9 -79.19 22.03 26.59
C SER A 9 -78.10 21.10 27.15
N PRO A 10 -76.81 21.49 27.19
CA PRO A 10 -75.79 20.76 27.92
C PRO A 10 -75.89 21.20 29.39
N ARG A 11 -77.05 20.94 30.00
CA ARG A 11 -77.14 20.90 31.46
C ARG A 11 -77.25 19.42 31.77
N ASP A 12 -76.21 18.91 32.42
CA ASP A 12 -76.08 17.55 32.95
C ASP A 12 -75.42 16.51 32.03
N GLN A 13 -74.41 16.91 31.24
CA GLN A 13 -73.32 15.96 30.92
C GLN A 13 -72.32 15.99 32.08
N GLU A 14 -72.54 15.14 33.08
CA GLU A 14 -71.54 14.81 34.08
C GLU A 14 -70.27 14.40 33.34
N TRP A 15 -69.23 15.23 33.42
CA TRP A 15 -67.95 14.92 32.79
C TRP A 15 -67.42 13.64 33.44
N PRO A 16 -67.26 12.52 32.69
CA PRO A 16 -66.80 11.26 33.26
C PRO A 16 -65.41 11.42 33.90
N GLU A 17 -64.62 12.37 33.42
CA GLU A 17 -63.33 12.77 34.00
C GLU A 17 -63.47 13.52 35.32
N ALA A 18 -64.49 14.38 35.46
CA ALA A 18 -64.78 15.06 36.73
C ALA A 18 -65.31 14.08 37.78
N GLU A 19 -66.17 13.14 37.38
CA GLU A 19 -66.68 12.10 38.27
C GLU A 19 -65.55 11.14 38.71
N LYS A 20 -64.64 10.79 37.80
CA LYS A 20 -63.44 9.99 38.09
C LYS A 20 -62.45 10.73 38.99
N ALA A 21 -62.24 12.03 38.76
CA ALA A 21 -61.41 12.88 39.61
C ALA A 21 -62.01 13.07 41.01
N GLU A 22 -63.34 13.22 41.13
CA GLU A 22 -64.02 13.29 42.42
C GLU A 22 -63.90 11.98 43.18
N LYS A 23 -64.09 10.82 42.52
CA LYS A 23 -63.92 9.49 43.13
C LYS A 23 -62.48 9.28 43.62
N LEU A 24 -61.48 9.68 42.85
CA LEU A 24 -60.06 9.62 43.24
C LEU A 24 -59.74 10.58 44.40
N ALA A 25 -60.23 11.81 44.35
CA ALA A 25 -60.05 12.79 45.40
C ALA A 25 -60.71 12.35 46.72
N ARG A 26 -61.92 11.79 46.66
CA ARG A 26 -62.60 11.18 47.82
C ARG A 26 -61.80 10.00 48.38
N GLY A 27 -61.31 9.10 47.53
CA GLY A 27 -60.49 7.96 47.96
C GLY A 27 -59.18 8.40 48.64
N ALA A 28 -58.51 9.41 48.10
CA ALA A 28 -57.31 9.98 48.70
C ALA A 28 -57.60 10.71 50.02
N ALA A 29 -58.68 11.49 50.07
CA ALA A 29 -59.12 12.17 51.29
C ALA A 29 -59.50 11.18 52.40
N LEU A 30 -60.16 10.07 52.07
CA LEU A 30 -60.50 9.02 53.03
C LEU A 30 -59.27 8.29 53.59
N LYS A 31 -58.30 7.94 52.72
CA LYS A 31 -57.01 7.36 53.16
C LYS A 31 -56.21 8.31 54.04
N TRP A 32 -56.20 9.58 53.70
CA TRP A 32 -55.51 10.60 54.49
C TRP A 32 -56.20 10.81 55.84
N ALA A 33 -57.54 10.93 55.84
CA ALA A 33 -58.33 11.11 57.05
C ALA A 33 -58.21 9.91 58.01
N SER A 34 -58.19 8.68 57.49
CA SER A 34 -57.99 7.48 58.33
C SER A 34 -56.59 7.41 58.94
N GLY A 35 -55.57 7.97 58.29
CA GLY A 35 -54.20 8.05 58.82
C GLY A 35 -54.00 9.15 59.86
N VAL A 36 -54.73 10.27 59.76
CA VAL A 36 -54.56 11.43 60.64
C VAL A 36 -55.51 11.39 61.84
N PHE A 37 -56.76 10.96 61.65
CA PHE A 37 -57.82 10.96 62.68
C PHE A 37 -58.13 9.55 63.22
N TYR A 38 -57.09 8.75 63.48
CA TYR A 38 -57.25 7.36 63.93
C TYR A 38 -57.58 7.21 65.44
N ARG A 39 -57.48 8.29 66.23
CA ARG A 39 -57.87 8.38 67.66
C ARG A 39 -58.76 9.60 67.90
N PRO A 40 -59.69 9.56 68.87
CA PRO A 40 -60.65 10.64 69.12
C PRO A 40 -59.97 11.99 69.46
N GLU A 41 -58.84 11.94 70.17
CA GLU A 41 -58.04 13.11 70.58
C GLU A 41 -57.52 13.91 69.38
N ASN A 42 -57.23 13.24 68.25
CA ASN A 42 -56.70 13.90 67.05
C ASN A 42 -57.76 14.74 66.30
N LEU A 43 -59.04 14.63 66.66
CA LEU A 43 -60.13 15.42 66.08
C LEU A 43 -60.14 16.88 66.57
N GLU A 44 -59.43 17.22 67.65
CA GLU A 44 -59.32 18.61 68.13
C GLU A 44 -58.70 19.54 67.07
N GLY A 45 -57.81 19.01 66.22
CA GLY A 45 -57.20 19.73 65.10
C GLY A 45 -58.08 19.88 63.85
N LEU A 46 -59.23 19.22 63.77
CA LEU A 46 -60.09 19.18 62.57
C LEU A 46 -60.54 20.58 62.13
N GLY A 47 -60.82 21.47 63.09
CA GLY A 47 -61.22 22.86 62.80
C GLY A 47 -60.12 23.67 62.08
N GLN A 48 -58.86 23.48 62.50
CA GLN A 48 -57.72 24.15 61.86
C GLN A 48 -57.46 23.62 60.45
N TYR A 49 -57.57 22.29 60.25
CA TYR A 49 -57.46 21.70 58.91
C TYR A 49 -58.60 22.13 57.99
N ARG A 50 -59.84 22.18 58.50
CA ARG A 50 -60.98 22.69 57.73
C ARG A 50 -60.76 24.14 57.31
N SER A 51 -60.28 24.99 58.22
CA SER A 51 -59.96 26.40 57.93
C SER A 51 -58.83 26.55 56.90
N ARG A 52 -57.79 25.71 56.99
CA ARG A 52 -56.69 25.69 56.03
C ARG A 52 -57.18 25.29 54.64
N GLU A 53 -58.02 24.27 54.55
CA GLU A 53 -58.47 23.76 53.25
C GLU A 53 -59.57 24.60 52.62
N THR A 54 -60.41 25.27 53.43
CA THR A 54 -61.29 26.33 52.90
C THR A 54 -60.48 27.51 52.37
N GLN A 55 -59.41 27.94 53.06
CA GLN A 55 -58.55 29.04 52.59
C GLN A 55 -57.78 28.67 51.31
N ARG A 56 -57.29 27.42 51.23
CA ARG A 56 -56.66 26.90 50.02
C ARG A 56 -57.66 26.83 48.86
N ASN A 57 -58.87 26.32 49.09
CA ASN A 57 -59.91 26.28 48.05
C ASN A 57 -60.34 27.67 47.60
N SER A 58 -60.46 28.65 48.51
CA SER A 58 -60.77 30.03 48.12
C SER A 58 -59.66 30.66 47.28
N SER A 59 -58.39 30.36 47.59
CA SER A 59 -57.25 30.84 46.81
C SER A 59 -57.17 30.20 45.42
N ILE A 60 -57.48 28.90 45.32
CA ILE A 60 -57.54 28.19 44.04
C ILE A 60 -58.70 28.75 43.19
N GLN A 61 -59.88 28.95 43.78
CA GLN A 61 -61.03 29.53 43.08
C GLN A 61 -60.76 30.97 42.61
N SER A 62 -60.10 31.80 43.42
CA SER A 62 -59.77 33.17 43.01
C SER A 62 -58.77 33.19 41.85
N ARG A 63 -57.75 32.31 41.86
CA ARG A 63 -56.82 32.15 40.74
C ARG A 63 -57.55 31.67 39.48
N LEU A 64 -58.38 30.63 39.60
CA LEU A 64 -59.18 30.10 38.49
C LEU A 64 -60.07 31.18 37.87
N LYS A 65 -60.79 31.95 38.71
CA LYS A 65 -61.65 33.03 38.24
C LYS A 65 -60.87 34.11 37.50
N SER A 66 -59.71 34.51 38.03
CA SER A 66 -58.83 35.48 37.38
C SER A 66 -58.28 34.96 36.04
N THR A 67 -57.84 33.69 35.98
CA THR A 67 -57.35 33.10 34.73
C THR A 67 -58.44 32.94 33.69
N VAL A 68 -59.64 32.48 34.07
CA VAL A 68 -60.77 32.32 33.16
C VAL A 68 -61.24 33.69 32.64
N GLN A 69 -61.28 34.70 33.51
CA GLN A 69 -61.63 36.05 33.12
C GLN A 69 -60.62 36.64 32.12
N SER A 70 -59.31 36.48 32.38
CA SER A 70 -58.27 36.90 31.43
C SER A 70 -58.38 36.18 30.08
N TYR A 71 -58.68 34.88 30.08
CA TYR A 71 -58.89 34.12 28.84
C TYR A 71 -60.12 34.61 28.07
N LEU A 72 -61.25 34.84 28.76
CA LEU A 72 -62.47 35.32 28.13
C LEU A 72 -62.30 36.74 27.56
N GLU A 73 -61.64 37.62 28.29
CA GLU A 73 -61.31 38.99 27.84
C GLU A 73 -60.37 38.96 26.62
N GLY A 74 -59.37 38.08 26.63
CA GLY A 74 -58.48 37.87 25.47
C GLY A 74 -59.23 37.36 24.24
N VAL A 75 -60.14 36.40 24.40
CA VAL A 75 -60.96 35.86 23.31
C VAL A 75 -61.95 36.90 22.79
N SER A 76 -62.60 37.67 23.67
CA SER A 76 -63.53 38.72 23.24
C SER A 76 -62.82 39.82 22.47
N LEU A 77 -61.66 40.27 22.96
CA LEU A 77 -60.85 41.27 22.27
C LEU A 77 -60.37 40.76 20.90
N GLY A 78 -59.92 39.50 20.84
CA GLY A 78 -59.52 38.86 19.59
C GLY A 78 -60.67 38.79 18.57
N LEU A 79 -61.89 38.44 19.02
CA LEU A 79 -63.07 38.40 18.16
C LEU A 79 -63.50 39.78 17.68
N GLU A 80 -63.41 40.82 18.52
CA GLU A 80 -63.70 42.19 18.13
C GLU A 80 -62.70 42.71 17.10
N GLN A 81 -61.40 42.45 17.30
CA GLN A 81 -60.35 42.78 16.33
C GLN A 81 -60.58 42.06 15.00
N LEU A 82 -60.93 40.77 15.03
CA LEU A 82 -61.19 39.99 13.82
C LEU A 82 -62.41 40.51 13.05
N ARG A 83 -63.48 40.88 13.77
CA ARG A 83 -64.68 41.52 13.19
C ARG A 83 -64.40 42.93 12.66
N GLY A 84 -63.46 43.66 13.28
CA GLY A 84 -62.96 44.95 12.80
C GLY A 84 -62.22 44.78 11.47
N ALA A 85 -61.19 43.94 11.45
CA ALA A 85 -60.39 43.63 10.27
C ALA A 85 -61.25 43.11 9.10
N ALA A 86 -62.24 42.26 9.36
CA ALA A 86 -63.14 41.77 8.33
C ALA A 86 -64.03 42.87 7.73
N ARG A 87 -64.45 43.87 8.53
CA ARG A 87 -65.21 45.03 8.03
C ARG A 87 -64.32 45.96 7.22
N GLU A 88 -63.12 46.25 7.71
CA GLU A 88 -62.13 47.08 7.02
C GLU A 88 -61.73 46.46 5.67
N ALA A 89 -61.40 45.17 5.64
CA ALA A 89 -61.05 44.46 4.40
C ALA A 89 -62.19 44.52 3.38
N ARG A 90 -63.46 44.36 3.81
CA ARG A 90 -64.61 44.51 2.90
C ARG A 90 -64.78 45.94 2.39
N SER A 91 -64.50 46.95 3.21
CA SER A 91 -64.50 48.36 2.78
C SER A 91 -63.43 48.61 1.74
N VAL A 92 -62.19 48.20 2.02
CA VAL A 92 -61.04 48.33 1.11
C VAL A 92 -61.30 47.59 -0.20
N CYS A 93 -61.87 46.39 -0.18
CA CYS A 93 -62.22 45.68 -1.41
C CYS A 93 -63.28 46.44 -2.25
N ARG A 94 -64.27 47.08 -1.61
CA ARG A 94 -65.27 47.89 -2.32
C ARG A 94 -64.66 49.15 -2.90
N GLU A 95 -63.83 49.85 -2.14
CA GLU A 95 -63.12 51.05 -2.58
C GLU A 95 -62.14 50.74 -3.72
N LEU A 96 -61.37 49.65 -3.63
CA LEU A 96 -60.51 49.19 -4.71
C LEU A 96 -61.31 48.77 -5.95
N GLY A 97 -62.47 48.13 -5.75
CA GLY A 97 -63.39 47.82 -6.85
C GLY A 97 -63.89 49.08 -7.55
N ALA A 98 -64.34 50.08 -6.79
CA ALA A 98 -64.77 51.37 -7.31
C ALA A 98 -63.63 52.12 -8.02
N ALA A 99 -62.42 52.14 -7.43
CA ALA A 99 -61.22 52.72 -8.04
C ALA A 99 -60.85 52.02 -9.35
N ARG A 100 -60.93 50.68 -9.40
CA ARG A 100 -60.69 49.91 -10.62
C ARG A 100 -61.70 50.24 -11.71
N TRP A 101 -62.98 50.36 -11.38
CA TRP A 101 -64.01 50.77 -12.35
C TRP A 101 -63.79 52.20 -12.83
N ALA A 102 -63.49 53.14 -11.93
CA ALA A 102 -63.14 54.51 -12.29
C ALA A 102 -61.89 54.59 -13.20
N LEU A 103 -60.88 53.76 -12.95
CA LEU A 103 -59.68 53.67 -13.79
C LEU A 103 -59.97 53.08 -15.17
N LEU A 104 -60.85 52.06 -15.26
CA LEU A 104 -61.30 51.50 -16.55
C LEU A 104 -62.12 52.52 -17.34
N ASP A 105 -63.00 53.26 -16.69
CA ASP A 105 -63.79 54.34 -17.29
C ASP A 105 -62.89 55.50 -17.78
N CYS A 106 -61.85 55.85 -17.02
CA CYS A 106 -60.80 56.78 -17.46
C CYS A 106 -59.96 56.24 -18.62
N ALA A 107 -59.77 54.92 -18.71
CA ALA A 107 -59.03 54.30 -19.80
C ALA A 107 -59.79 54.39 -21.14
N GLU A 108 -61.13 54.30 -21.12
CA GLU A 108 -61.97 54.52 -22.30
C GLU A 108 -61.89 55.98 -22.79
N HIS A 109 -61.79 56.95 -21.87
CA HIS A 109 -61.53 58.37 -22.19
C HIS A 109 -60.07 58.67 -22.57
N GLY A 110 -59.17 57.68 -22.53
CA GLY A 110 -57.75 57.81 -22.82
C GLY A 110 -57.42 58.28 -24.24
N GLN A 111 -58.38 58.24 -25.17
CA GLN A 111 -58.21 58.80 -26.52
C GLN A 111 -58.01 60.32 -26.51
N HIS A 112 -58.67 61.06 -25.61
CA HIS A 112 -58.53 62.52 -25.50
C HIS A 112 -57.19 62.97 -24.87
N LEU A 113 -56.53 62.07 -24.15
CA LEU A 113 -55.22 62.32 -23.52
C LEU A 113 -54.03 61.92 -24.42
N ARG A 114 -54.27 61.32 -25.60
CA ARG A 114 -53.20 60.99 -26.55
C ARG A 114 -52.31 62.18 -26.93
N PRO A 115 -52.84 63.38 -27.21
CA PRO A 115 -51.99 64.55 -27.51
C PRO A 115 -51.12 64.95 -26.32
N LEU A 116 -51.66 64.86 -25.09
CA LEU A 116 -50.92 65.21 -23.87
C LEU A 116 -49.86 64.16 -23.52
N ARG A 117 -50.13 62.87 -23.78
CA ARG A 117 -49.13 61.79 -23.68
C ARG A 117 -48.04 61.92 -24.74
N ALA A 118 -48.41 62.31 -25.97
CA ALA A 118 -47.44 62.58 -27.03
C ALA A 118 -46.55 63.80 -26.68
N LEU A 119 -47.15 64.87 -26.15
CA LEU A 119 -46.42 66.05 -25.66
C LEU A 119 -45.53 65.69 -24.45
N GLY A 120 -46.03 64.88 -23.51
CA GLY A 120 -45.26 64.39 -22.37
C GLY A 120 -44.09 63.51 -22.81
N ALA A 121 -44.28 62.65 -23.81
CA ALA A 121 -43.21 61.85 -24.39
C ALA A 121 -42.15 62.73 -25.08
N GLN A 122 -42.57 63.76 -25.83
CA GLN A 122 -41.65 64.75 -26.43
C GLN A 122 -40.90 65.54 -25.36
N HIS A 123 -41.57 65.98 -24.30
CA HIS A 123 -40.93 66.69 -23.19
C HIS A 123 -39.93 65.80 -22.46
N LEU A 124 -40.27 64.54 -22.17
CA LEU A 124 -39.35 63.57 -21.58
C LEU A 124 -38.13 63.31 -22.48
N GLN A 125 -38.33 63.17 -23.80
CA GLN A 125 -37.24 63.03 -24.76
C GLN A 125 -36.32 64.26 -24.76
N LEU A 126 -36.88 65.47 -24.82
CA LEU A 126 -36.10 66.71 -24.79
C LEU A 126 -35.37 66.88 -23.44
N ALA A 127 -36.01 66.53 -22.32
CA ALA A 127 -35.40 66.57 -21.00
C ALA A 127 -34.22 65.58 -20.88
N SER A 128 -34.38 64.34 -21.37
CA SER A 128 -33.27 63.38 -21.44
C SER A 128 -32.13 63.87 -22.33
N VAL A 129 -32.43 64.51 -23.46
CA VAL A 129 -31.40 65.12 -24.33
C VAL A 129 -30.68 66.25 -23.60
N VAL A 130 -31.39 67.17 -22.95
CA VAL A 130 -30.77 68.29 -22.20
C VAL A 130 -29.86 67.78 -21.07
N GLN A 131 -30.23 66.68 -20.42
CA GLN A 131 -29.43 66.07 -19.36
C GLN A 131 -28.21 65.29 -19.87
N LEU A 132 -28.37 64.50 -20.95
CA LEU A 132 -27.32 63.61 -21.46
C LEU A 132 -26.32 64.33 -22.39
N LEU A 133 -26.74 65.37 -23.10
CA LEU A 133 -25.92 66.04 -24.12
C LEU A 133 -24.62 66.67 -23.55
N PRO A 134 -24.62 67.39 -22.41
CA PRO A 134 -23.39 67.87 -21.80
C PRO A 134 -22.42 66.74 -21.41
N GLN A 135 -22.96 65.63 -20.89
CA GLN A 135 -22.18 64.46 -20.50
C GLN A 135 -21.56 63.78 -21.72
N LEU A 136 -22.30 63.65 -22.83
CA LEU A 136 -21.80 63.10 -24.08
C LEU A 136 -20.61 63.89 -24.63
N PHE A 137 -20.66 65.23 -24.63
CA PHE A 137 -19.52 66.03 -25.10
C PHE A 137 -18.25 65.86 -24.26
N SER A 138 -18.40 65.53 -22.97
CA SER A 138 -17.26 65.30 -22.07
C SER A 138 -16.62 63.90 -22.22
N VAL A 139 -17.24 62.96 -22.93
CA VAL A 139 -16.79 61.55 -22.96
C VAL A 139 -15.34 61.41 -23.42
N GLN A 140 -14.91 62.14 -24.45
CA GLN A 140 -13.54 62.02 -24.97
C GLN A 140 -12.50 62.63 -24.01
N GLU A 141 -12.84 63.75 -23.36
CA GLU A 141 -11.99 64.37 -22.35
C GLU A 141 -11.83 63.46 -21.14
N VAL A 142 -12.94 62.92 -20.60
CA VAL A 142 -12.92 61.96 -19.49
C VAL A 142 -12.19 60.67 -19.87
N CYS A 143 -12.33 60.16 -21.10
CA CYS A 143 -11.55 59.01 -21.56
C CYS A 143 -10.05 59.28 -21.51
N SER A 144 -9.62 60.47 -21.96
CA SER A 144 -8.20 60.86 -21.96
C SER A 144 -7.66 61.07 -20.54
N HIS A 145 -8.47 61.63 -19.63
CA HIS A 145 -8.14 61.82 -18.23
C HIS A 145 -8.04 60.47 -17.49
N THR A 146 -9.02 59.58 -17.66
CA THR A 146 -8.99 58.22 -17.13
C THR A 146 -7.69 57.49 -17.54
N LEU A 147 -7.24 57.64 -18.79
CA LEU A 147 -5.97 57.04 -19.24
C LEU A 147 -4.75 57.61 -18.50
N GLN A 148 -4.74 58.90 -18.16
CA GLN A 148 -3.67 59.52 -17.38
C GLN A 148 -3.68 59.03 -15.93
N LEU A 149 -4.86 58.90 -15.32
CA LEU A 149 -5.04 58.34 -13.99
C LEU A 149 -4.54 56.89 -13.90
N LEU A 150 -4.87 56.06 -14.90
CA LEU A 150 -4.35 54.69 -15.01
C LEU A 150 -2.81 54.67 -15.12
N ARG A 151 -2.21 55.58 -15.90
CA ARG A 151 -0.74 55.69 -15.97
C ARG A 151 -0.11 56.12 -14.64
N GLY A 152 -0.83 56.92 -13.85
CA GLY A 152 -0.43 57.36 -12.51
C GLY A 152 -0.76 56.37 -11.38
N GLN A 153 -1.26 55.17 -11.67
CA GLN A 153 -1.73 54.17 -10.69
C GLN A 153 -2.82 54.67 -9.72
N GLN A 154 -3.57 55.71 -10.10
CA GLN A 154 -4.74 56.20 -9.37
C GLN A 154 -5.98 55.38 -9.75
N LEU A 155 -5.98 54.11 -9.30
CA LEU A 155 -6.94 53.09 -9.76
C LEU A 155 -8.38 53.37 -9.35
N LEU A 156 -8.60 53.97 -8.17
CA LEU A 156 -9.96 54.23 -7.66
C LEU A 156 -10.64 55.35 -8.44
N GLU A 157 -9.92 56.44 -8.68
CA GLU A 157 -10.39 57.58 -9.46
C GLU A 157 -10.62 57.16 -10.91
N ALA A 158 -9.67 56.43 -11.51
CA ALA A 158 -9.82 55.88 -12.86
C ALA A 158 -11.02 54.94 -12.97
N HIS A 159 -11.24 54.08 -11.97
CA HIS A 159 -12.38 53.17 -11.94
C HIS A 159 -13.71 53.93 -11.80
N ALA A 160 -13.77 54.98 -10.99
CA ALA A 160 -14.97 55.80 -10.83
C ALA A 160 -15.37 56.51 -12.14
N GLU A 161 -14.40 57.09 -12.86
CA GLU A 161 -14.64 57.71 -14.16
C GLU A 161 -15.07 56.68 -15.20
N LEU A 162 -14.45 55.50 -15.20
CA LEU A 162 -14.83 54.39 -16.07
C LEU A 162 -16.27 53.91 -15.79
N MET A 163 -16.66 53.75 -14.53
CA MET A 163 -18.03 53.37 -14.18
C MET A 163 -19.06 54.41 -14.61
N MET A 164 -18.76 55.70 -14.45
CA MET A 164 -19.64 56.77 -14.92
C MET A 164 -19.86 56.69 -16.43
N LEU A 165 -18.79 56.47 -17.19
CA LEU A 165 -18.86 56.32 -18.65
C LEU A 165 -19.58 55.02 -19.08
N GLU A 166 -19.34 53.90 -18.38
CA GLU A 166 -20.08 52.64 -18.60
C GLU A 166 -21.57 52.82 -18.31
N HIS A 167 -21.94 53.45 -17.20
CA HIS A 167 -23.33 53.71 -16.83
C HIS A 167 -24.02 54.60 -17.86
N LEU A 168 -23.37 55.68 -18.32
CA LEU A 168 -23.90 56.55 -19.38
C LEU A 168 -24.17 55.77 -20.68
N ARG A 169 -23.21 54.93 -21.11
CA ARG A 169 -23.37 54.07 -22.29
C ARG A 169 -24.53 53.09 -22.11
N ASP A 170 -24.59 52.42 -20.95
CA ASP A 170 -25.55 51.35 -20.68
C ASP A 170 -26.97 51.89 -20.50
N ASP A 171 -27.13 53.09 -19.94
CA ASP A 171 -28.40 53.83 -19.89
C ASP A 171 -28.91 54.20 -21.28
N ILE A 172 -28.02 54.67 -22.17
CA ILE A 172 -28.40 54.95 -23.56
C ILE A 172 -28.80 53.66 -24.28
N LEU A 173 -28.03 52.58 -24.11
CA LEU A 173 -28.32 51.29 -24.73
C LEU A 173 -29.62 50.66 -24.22
N SER A 174 -29.90 50.75 -22.92
CA SER A 174 -31.14 50.24 -22.33
C SER A 174 -32.36 51.03 -22.83
N GLN A 175 -32.27 52.37 -22.94
CA GLN A 175 -33.33 53.19 -23.51
C GLN A 175 -33.57 52.90 -24.99
N LEU A 176 -32.51 52.63 -25.77
CA LEU A 176 -32.63 52.21 -27.17
C LEU A 176 -33.28 50.84 -27.28
N HIS A 177 -32.91 49.90 -26.39
CA HIS A 177 -33.47 48.56 -26.35
C HIS A 177 -34.98 48.59 -26.03
N LEU A 178 -35.39 49.35 -25.00
CA LEU A 178 -36.80 49.53 -24.64
C LEU A 178 -37.64 50.15 -25.76
N ARG A 179 -37.02 50.93 -26.64
CA ARG A 179 -37.67 51.57 -27.81
C ARG A 179 -37.57 50.76 -29.10
N GLY A 180 -36.93 49.58 -29.09
CA GLY A 180 -36.76 48.73 -30.26
C GLY A 180 -35.84 49.30 -31.35
N LEU A 181 -34.96 50.25 -31.02
CA LEU A 181 -34.09 50.97 -31.96
C LEU A 181 -32.70 50.31 -32.06
N SER A 182 -32.67 49.01 -32.36
CA SER A 182 -31.43 48.22 -32.35
C SER A 182 -30.39 48.67 -33.40
N SER A 183 -30.81 49.32 -34.50
CA SER A 183 -29.89 49.82 -35.53
C SER A 183 -28.97 50.95 -35.05
N ALA A 184 -29.37 51.71 -34.02
CA ALA A 184 -28.58 52.81 -33.46
C ALA A 184 -27.54 52.34 -32.43
N GLN A 185 -27.61 51.08 -31.97
CA GLN A 185 -26.69 50.53 -30.97
C GLN A 185 -25.23 50.52 -31.47
N ALA A 186 -25.02 50.20 -32.75
CA ALA A 186 -23.68 50.18 -33.35
C ALA A 186 -23.00 51.56 -33.32
N THR A 187 -23.76 52.64 -33.53
CA THR A 187 -23.24 54.01 -33.48
C THR A 187 -22.83 54.41 -32.06
N VAL A 188 -23.64 54.03 -31.06
CA VAL A 188 -23.33 54.27 -29.64
C VAL A 188 -22.06 53.50 -29.24
N LEU A 189 -21.97 52.22 -29.57
CA LEU A 189 -20.78 51.42 -29.26
C LEU A 189 -19.51 51.95 -29.94
N SER A 190 -19.62 52.46 -31.17
CA SER A 190 -18.50 53.11 -31.88
C SER A 190 -18.05 54.40 -31.17
N TYR A 191 -19.00 55.24 -30.74
CA TYR A 191 -18.70 56.48 -30.02
C TYR A 191 -17.97 56.21 -28.68
N PHE A 192 -18.39 55.16 -27.98
CA PHE A 192 -17.81 54.72 -26.71
C PHE A 192 -16.67 53.70 -26.86
N SER A 193 -16.08 53.56 -28.05
CA SER A 193 -15.01 52.57 -28.31
C SER A 193 -13.80 52.70 -27.38
N GLY A 194 -13.47 53.92 -26.93
CA GLY A 194 -12.41 54.19 -25.95
C GLY A 194 -12.61 53.49 -24.60
N LEU A 195 -13.86 53.20 -24.20
CA LEU A 195 -14.15 52.47 -22.96
C LEU A 195 -13.59 51.05 -22.97
N GLN A 196 -13.60 50.39 -24.12
CA GLN A 196 -13.09 49.02 -24.21
C GLN A 196 -11.59 48.97 -23.92
N GLU A 197 -10.84 49.94 -24.42
CA GLU A 197 -9.39 50.03 -24.20
C GLU A 197 -9.07 50.41 -22.75
N LEU A 198 -9.81 51.37 -22.18
CA LEU A 198 -9.72 51.73 -20.77
C LEU A 198 -9.98 50.55 -19.85
N ASN A 199 -11.03 49.78 -20.12
CA ASN A 199 -11.39 48.61 -19.33
C ASN A 199 -10.34 47.49 -19.45
N LYS A 200 -9.79 47.26 -20.65
CA LYS A 200 -8.65 46.34 -20.84
C LYS A 200 -7.40 46.81 -20.08
N SER A 201 -7.11 48.10 -20.09
CA SER A 201 -5.95 48.69 -19.41
C SER A 201 -6.07 48.57 -17.89
N LEU A 202 -7.23 48.93 -17.33
CA LEU A 202 -7.52 48.75 -15.90
C LEU A 202 -7.44 47.27 -15.52
N ALA A 203 -8.08 46.38 -16.29
CA ALA A 203 -8.05 44.95 -16.03
C ALA A 203 -6.60 44.43 -16.02
N LYS A 204 -5.77 44.83 -16.99
CA LYS A 204 -4.35 44.44 -17.03
C LYS A 204 -3.61 44.86 -15.75
N GLN A 205 -3.76 46.11 -15.33
CA GLN A 205 -3.12 46.58 -14.09
C GLN A 205 -3.61 45.84 -12.85
N LEU A 206 -4.91 45.52 -12.77
CA LEU A 206 -5.45 44.71 -11.68
C LEU A 206 -4.82 43.30 -11.66
N TRP A 207 -4.66 42.65 -12.81
CA TRP A 207 -4.04 41.32 -12.87
C TRP A 207 -2.53 41.35 -12.59
N ASP A 208 -1.82 42.41 -13.01
CA ASP A 208 -0.41 42.62 -12.65
C ASP A 208 -0.23 42.80 -11.12
N ILE A 209 -1.17 43.49 -10.48
CA ILE A 209 -1.23 43.66 -9.01
C ILE A 209 -1.55 42.34 -8.31
N VAL A 210 -2.57 41.60 -8.77
CA VAL A 210 -2.93 40.29 -8.20
C VAL A 210 -1.80 39.28 -8.38
N GLY A 211 -1.13 39.30 -9.53
CA GLY A 211 0.06 38.46 -9.78
C GLY A 211 1.29 38.87 -8.97
N SER A 212 1.31 40.08 -8.41
CA SER A 212 2.33 40.53 -7.46
C SER A 212 1.87 40.46 -6.00
N SER A 213 0.75 39.79 -5.71
CA SER A 213 0.06 39.82 -4.40
C SER A 213 0.97 39.49 -3.22
N LEU A 214 1.77 38.42 -3.28
CA LEU A 214 2.66 38.02 -2.18
C LEU A 214 3.74 39.08 -1.85
N ARG A 215 4.21 39.82 -2.85
CA ARG A 215 5.15 40.94 -2.64
C ARG A 215 4.41 42.17 -2.13
N LEU A 216 3.30 42.55 -2.78
CA LEU A 216 2.56 43.75 -2.45
C LEU A 216 1.97 43.70 -1.04
N VAL A 217 1.46 42.55 -0.60
CA VAL A 217 0.94 42.40 0.77
C VAL A 217 2.02 42.66 1.84
N ARG A 218 3.32 42.48 1.51
CA ARG A 218 4.45 42.79 2.40
C ARG A 218 4.91 44.25 2.29
N GLU A 219 4.97 44.79 1.08
CA GLU A 219 5.57 46.10 0.78
C GLU A 219 4.55 47.25 0.73
N ASP A 220 3.41 47.03 0.06
CA ASP A 220 2.33 47.99 -0.14
C ASP A 220 0.94 47.30 -0.16
N PRO A 221 0.38 46.98 1.02
CA PRO A 221 -0.92 46.32 1.11
C PRO A 221 -2.06 47.21 0.61
N VAL A 222 -1.89 48.53 0.58
CA VAL A 222 -2.94 49.48 0.18
C VAL A 222 -3.27 49.33 -1.31
N LEU A 223 -2.25 49.15 -2.16
CA LEU A 223 -2.45 48.92 -3.58
C LEU A 223 -3.19 47.60 -3.86
N PHE A 224 -2.84 46.53 -3.14
CA PHE A 224 -3.52 45.24 -3.28
C PHE A 224 -4.98 45.30 -2.80
N VAL A 225 -5.25 45.90 -1.64
CA VAL A 225 -6.62 46.11 -1.14
C VAL A 225 -7.43 46.97 -2.11
N THR A 226 -6.81 47.98 -2.73
CA THR A 226 -7.46 48.83 -3.75
C THR A 226 -7.93 48.00 -4.95
N ALA A 227 -7.09 47.11 -5.47
CA ALA A 227 -7.46 46.21 -6.55
C ALA A 227 -8.62 45.26 -6.14
N VAL A 228 -8.57 44.67 -4.95
CA VAL A 228 -9.64 43.79 -4.43
C VAL A 228 -10.96 44.56 -4.27
N ARG A 229 -10.92 45.81 -3.80
CA ARG A 229 -12.11 46.67 -3.66
C ARG A 229 -12.76 46.97 -5.01
N ILE A 230 -11.97 47.21 -6.05
CA ILE A 230 -12.48 47.42 -7.42
C ILE A 230 -13.16 46.14 -7.93
N ILE A 231 -12.53 44.97 -7.73
CA ILE A 231 -13.10 43.67 -8.12
C ILE A 231 -14.43 43.42 -7.40
N GLU A 232 -14.49 43.63 -6.09
CA GLU A 232 -15.73 43.47 -5.31
C GLU A 232 -16.82 44.46 -5.72
N ARG A 233 -16.44 45.68 -6.12
CA ARG A 233 -17.40 46.67 -6.61
C ARG A 233 -18.02 46.24 -7.93
N GLU A 234 -17.20 45.76 -8.85
CA GLU A 234 -17.62 45.27 -10.15
C GLU A 234 -18.49 44.02 -10.05
N GLU A 235 -18.16 43.10 -9.15
CA GLU A 235 -18.96 41.90 -8.90
C GLU A 235 -20.33 42.27 -8.28
N LYS A 236 -20.40 43.30 -7.43
CA LYS A 236 -21.68 43.80 -6.90
C LYS A 236 -22.57 44.39 -7.99
N ILE A 237 -21.97 45.09 -8.97
CA ILE A 237 -22.69 45.63 -10.12
C ILE A 237 -23.23 44.50 -10.99
N ASP A 238 -22.40 43.49 -11.27
CA ASP A 238 -22.81 42.30 -12.03
C ASP A 238 -24.02 41.60 -11.36
N ASN A 239 -23.95 41.40 -10.03
CA ASN A 239 -25.05 40.77 -9.28
C ASN A 239 -26.34 41.59 -9.29
N ALA A 240 -26.26 42.91 -9.14
CA ALA A 240 -27.43 43.79 -9.21
C ALA A 240 -28.09 43.74 -10.60
N LEU A 241 -27.29 43.81 -11.67
CA LEU A 241 -27.79 43.73 -13.05
C LEU A 241 -28.45 42.37 -13.35
N LEU A 242 -27.89 41.27 -12.85
CA LEU A 242 -28.47 39.93 -13.06
C LEU A 242 -29.82 39.74 -12.35
N LEU A 243 -30.07 40.44 -11.24
CA LEU A 243 -31.32 40.36 -10.48
C LEU A 243 -32.42 41.27 -11.04
N GLU A 244 -32.06 42.46 -11.51
CA GLU A 244 -33.00 43.54 -11.81
C GLU A 244 -33.26 43.74 -13.32
N ALA A 245 -32.33 43.35 -14.20
CA ALA A 245 -32.32 43.88 -15.57
C ALA A 245 -33.08 43.01 -16.59
N SER A 246 -33.98 43.65 -17.35
CA SER A 246 -34.54 43.11 -18.60
C SER A 246 -33.56 43.20 -19.78
N PHE A 247 -32.45 43.93 -19.62
CA PHE A 247 -31.42 44.19 -20.63
C PHE A 247 -30.04 44.04 -19.99
N LEU A 248 -29.20 43.16 -20.54
CA LEU A 248 -27.81 43.01 -20.12
C LEU A 248 -26.88 43.77 -21.07
N PRO A 249 -26.03 44.69 -20.56
CA PRO A 249 -25.03 45.35 -21.38
C PRO A 249 -24.04 44.37 -22.03
N PRO A 250 -23.50 44.66 -23.23
CA PRO A 250 -22.70 43.73 -24.04
C PRO A 250 -21.32 43.34 -23.46
N SER A 251 -20.98 43.78 -22.24
CA SER A 251 -19.71 43.50 -21.55
C SER A 251 -19.90 43.02 -20.10
N ARG A 252 -21.13 42.63 -19.73
CA ARG A 252 -21.53 42.20 -18.39
C ARG A 252 -22.20 40.81 -18.48
N PRO A 253 -22.03 39.92 -17.48
CA PRO A 253 -21.16 40.08 -16.31
C PRO A 253 -19.67 39.98 -16.69
N LYS A 254 -18.82 40.71 -15.95
CA LYS A 254 -17.36 40.68 -16.13
C LYS A 254 -16.72 39.52 -15.36
N ALA A 255 -17.35 39.03 -14.29
CA ALA A 255 -16.90 37.88 -13.49
C ALA A 255 -15.43 38.02 -13.00
N TRP A 256 -15.05 39.21 -12.56
CA TRP A 256 -13.67 39.51 -12.16
C TRP A 256 -13.22 38.75 -10.92
N ARG A 257 -14.15 38.30 -10.07
CA ARG A 257 -13.79 37.42 -8.94
C ARG A 257 -13.25 36.06 -9.42
N GLN A 258 -13.84 35.47 -10.47
CA GLN A 258 -13.33 34.21 -11.03
C GLN A 258 -11.94 34.39 -11.63
N LYS A 259 -11.74 35.50 -12.35
CA LYS A 259 -10.44 35.84 -12.94
C LYS A 259 -9.37 36.14 -11.88
N PHE A 260 -9.74 36.74 -10.76
CA PHE A 260 -8.86 36.91 -9.60
C PHE A 260 -8.29 35.57 -9.12
N TYR A 261 -9.13 34.56 -8.92
CA TYR A 261 -8.67 33.22 -8.52
C TYR A 261 -7.74 32.61 -9.57
N HIS A 262 -8.09 32.71 -10.85
CA HIS A 262 -7.26 32.18 -11.93
C HIS A 262 -5.86 32.80 -11.96
N VAL A 263 -5.76 34.14 -11.90
CA VAL A 263 -4.48 34.85 -11.91
C VAL A 263 -3.65 34.48 -10.68
N LEU A 264 -4.28 34.35 -9.51
CA LEU A 264 -3.59 33.91 -8.30
C LEU A 264 -3.04 32.49 -8.45
N GLN A 265 -3.82 31.57 -9.02
CA GLN A 265 -3.41 30.19 -9.27
C GLN A 265 -2.27 30.10 -10.29
N GLU A 266 -2.33 30.85 -11.37
CA GLU A 266 -1.26 30.97 -12.38
C GLU A 266 0.02 31.54 -11.78
N THR A 267 -0.09 32.48 -10.85
CA THR A 267 1.07 33.08 -10.18
C THR A 267 1.76 32.07 -9.25
N ILE A 268 0.98 31.32 -8.48
CA ILE A 268 1.51 30.27 -7.59
C ILE A 268 2.19 29.17 -8.41
N THR A 269 1.54 28.70 -9.48
CA THR A 269 2.10 27.67 -10.37
C THR A 269 3.35 28.15 -11.13
N GLY A 270 3.35 29.39 -11.62
CA GLY A 270 4.48 29.96 -12.36
C GLY A 270 5.69 30.31 -11.49
N SER A 271 5.49 30.81 -10.26
CA SER A 271 6.58 31.37 -9.45
C SER A 271 7.52 30.33 -8.84
N LEU A 272 7.01 29.14 -8.46
CA LEU A 272 7.81 28.12 -7.78
C LEU A 272 8.31 27.00 -8.70
N PHE A 273 7.62 26.74 -9.81
CA PHE A 273 7.81 25.52 -10.59
C PHE A 273 8.35 25.75 -12.01
N HIS A 274 8.55 27.00 -12.44
CA HIS A 274 9.21 27.33 -13.73
C HIS A 274 10.74 27.56 -13.62
N ALA A 275 11.36 27.26 -12.47
CA ALA A 275 12.82 27.31 -12.34
C ALA A 275 13.50 26.20 -13.18
N PRO A 276 14.70 26.43 -13.75
CA PRO A 276 15.28 25.58 -14.77
C PRO A 276 15.76 24.24 -14.20
N HIS A 277 15.44 23.16 -14.92
CA HIS A 277 15.94 21.79 -14.82
C HIS A 277 16.28 21.32 -13.41
N VAL A 278 15.39 20.51 -12.82
CA VAL A 278 15.77 19.71 -11.64
C VAL A 278 16.96 18.84 -12.07
N ASP A 279 18.11 19.03 -11.42
CA ASP A 279 19.20 18.07 -11.52
C ASP A 279 18.65 16.75 -10.97
N ALA A 280 18.36 15.78 -11.86
CA ALA A 280 17.81 14.47 -11.52
C ALA A 280 18.77 13.59 -10.68
N GLU A 281 19.91 14.15 -10.28
CA GLU A 281 20.88 13.53 -9.38
C GLU A 281 20.48 13.79 -7.91
N GLY A 282 20.63 12.78 -7.06
CA GLY A 282 20.15 12.80 -5.66
C GLY A 282 20.39 14.10 -4.87
N PRO A 283 21.62 14.67 -4.85
CA PRO A 283 21.90 15.93 -4.14
C PRO A 283 21.22 17.17 -4.75
N GLY A 284 20.93 17.15 -6.06
CA GLY A 284 20.17 18.19 -6.75
C GLY A 284 18.70 18.15 -6.36
N LEU A 285 18.11 16.96 -6.42
CA LEU A 285 16.72 16.72 -6.03
C LEU A 285 16.46 17.06 -4.56
N ALA A 286 17.36 16.66 -3.64
CA ALA A 286 17.22 16.98 -2.22
C ALA A 286 17.23 18.49 -1.96
N ARG A 287 18.13 19.24 -2.62
CA ARG A 287 18.17 20.71 -2.53
C ARG A 287 16.90 21.35 -3.06
N HIS A 288 16.36 20.82 -4.18
CA HIS A 288 15.12 21.29 -4.78
C HIS A 288 13.92 21.09 -3.84
N LEU A 289 13.77 19.89 -3.27
CA LEU A 289 12.69 19.59 -2.32
C LEU A 289 12.79 20.44 -1.03
N ALA A 290 14.00 20.65 -0.51
CA ALA A 290 14.21 21.53 0.65
C ALA A 290 13.89 23.01 0.34
N ALA A 291 14.22 23.48 -0.86
CA ALA A 291 13.85 24.82 -1.30
C ALA A 291 12.32 24.97 -1.40
N LEU A 292 11.62 24.02 -2.02
CA LEU A 292 10.16 23.99 -2.08
C LEU A 292 9.53 24.00 -0.69
N GLN A 293 10.03 23.15 0.22
CA GLN A 293 9.58 23.10 1.61
C GLN A 293 9.68 24.47 2.29
N LYS A 294 10.84 25.12 2.22
CA LYS A 294 11.07 26.43 2.84
C LYS A 294 10.20 27.52 2.20
N ASP A 295 10.16 27.57 0.88
CA ASP A 295 9.49 28.64 0.14
C ASP A 295 7.98 28.57 0.33
N ILE A 296 7.37 27.39 0.22
CA ILE A 296 5.92 27.21 0.38
C ILE A 296 5.48 27.56 1.80
N VAL A 297 6.19 27.08 2.82
CA VAL A 297 5.89 27.42 4.21
C VAL A 297 5.99 28.93 4.45
N SER A 298 7.03 29.58 3.90
CA SER A 298 7.21 31.03 4.05
C SER A 298 6.11 31.83 3.34
N GLN A 299 5.64 31.37 2.18
CA GLN A 299 4.59 32.03 1.41
C GLN A 299 3.22 31.84 2.06
N LEU A 300 2.90 30.62 2.51
CA LEU A 300 1.66 30.34 3.23
C LEU A 300 1.53 31.11 4.54
N ARG A 301 2.63 31.31 5.29
CA ARG A 301 2.63 32.22 6.46
C ARG A 301 2.22 33.63 6.08
N VAL A 302 2.74 34.16 4.96
CA VAL A 302 2.36 35.50 4.50
C VAL A 302 0.93 35.56 4.00
N VAL A 303 0.43 34.49 3.37
CA VAL A 303 -1.00 34.40 3.01
C VAL A 303 -1.85 34.45 4.28
N LYS A 304 -1.55 33.62 5.28
CA LYS A 304 -2.27 33.53 6.56
C LYS A 304 -2.23 34.84 7.33
N ASP A 305 -1.04 35.38 7.58
CA ASP A 305 -0.85 36.49 8.52
C ASP A 305 -1.22 37.84 7.90
N LEU A 306 -0.99 38.02 6.59
CA LEU A 306 -1.11 39.33 5.93
C LEU A 306 -2.20 39.35 4.84
N MET A 307 -2.23 38.36 3.94
CA MET A 307 -3.15 38.39 2.78
C MET A 307 -4.61 38.20 3.19
N VAL A 308 -4.89 37.36 4.19
CA VAL A 308 -6.23 37.17 4.76
C VAL A 308 -6.82 38.49 5.29
N GLN A 309 -5.98 39.39 5.80
CA GLN A 309 -6.44 40.71 6.30
C GLN A 309 -6.79 41.68 5.15
N CYS A 310 -6.31 41.43 3.94
CA CYS A 310 -6.50 42.29 2.78
C CYS A 310 -7.71 41.91 1.90
N VAL A 311 -8.25 40.71 2.08
CA VAL A 311 -9.31 40.13 1.23
C VAL A 311 -10.53 39.80 2.09
N PRO A 312 -11.78 40.00 1.59
CA PRO A 312 -12.97 39.62 2.33
C PRO A 312 -13.02 38.11 2.68
N ALA A 313 -13.61 37.77 3.83
CA ALA A 313 -13.64 36.39 4.34
C ALA A 313 -14.33 35.38 3.40
N HIS A 314 -15.31 35.80 2.59
CA HIS A 314 -16.00 34.92 1.64
C HIS A 314 -15.13 34.47 0.46
N TYR A 315 -13.91 35.00 0.31
CA TYR A 315 -12.95 34.51 -0.68
C TYR A 315 -12.23 33.25 -0.24
N ASP A 316 -12.18 32.97 1.07
CA ASP A 316 -11.48 31.82 1.64
C ASP A 316 -10.05 31.65 1.09
N ILE A 317 -9.32 32.78 1.03
CA ILE A 317 -8.08 32.89 0.25
C ILE A 317 -6.99 31.94 0.73
N LEU A 318 -6.94 31.65 2.04
CA LEU A 318 -5.97 30.74 2.63
C LEU A 318 -6.19 29.31 2.12
N ASN A 319 -7.44 28.83 2.11
CA ASN A 319 -7.76 27.49 1.59
C ASN A 319 -7.54 27.41 0.07
N VAL A 320 -7.90 28.45 -0.68
CA VAL A 320 -7.63 28.51 -2.12
C VAL A 320 -6.13 28.41 -2.41
N CYS A 321 -5.31 29.21 -1.73
CA CYS A 321 -3.85 29.16 -1.89
C CYS A 321 -3.30 27.79 -1.48
N THR A 322 -3.70 27.26 -0.32
CA THR A 322 -3.25 25.97 0.21
C THR A 322 -3.59 24.82 -0.75
N ALA A 323 -4.82 24.76 -1.25
CA ALA A 323 -5.25 23.77 -2.23
C ALA A 323 -4.47 23.90 -3.55
N THR A 324 -4.18 25.14 -3.97
CA THR A 324 -3.38 25.39 -5.19
C THR A 324 -1.94 24.92 -5.02
N TYR A 325 -1.28 25.21 -3.89
CA TYR A 325 0.07 24.68 -3.61
C TYR A 325 0.06 23.15 -3.57
N HIS A 326 -0.92 22.52 -2.93
CA HIS A 326 -1.06 21.08 -2.90
C HIS A 326 -1.19 20.46 -4.30
N GLN A 327 -2.12 20.97 -5.12
CA GLN A 327 -2.33 20.47 -6.49
C GLN A 327 -1.11 20.67 -7.38
N THR A 328 -0.43 21.82 -7.24
CA THR A 328 0.77 22.12 -8.01
C THR A 328 1.93 21.24 -7.60
N LEU A 329 2.13 21.04 -6.29
CA LEU A 329 3.13 20.11 -5.78
C LEU A 329 2.88 18.68 -6.27
N SER A 330 1.63 18.20 -6.18
CA SER A 330 1.25 16.88 -6.68
C SER A 330 1.59 16.74 -8.17
N SER A 331 1.27 17.74 -8.98
CA SER A 331 1.59 17.74 -10.42
C SER A 331 3.09 17.76 -10.68
N HIS A 332 3.83 18.59 -9.93
CA HIS A 332 5.29 18.70 -10.05
C HIS A 332 6.01 17.40 -9.66
N LEU A 333 5.58 16.73 -8.58
CA LEU A 333 6.12 15.42 -8.21
C LEU A 333 5.84 14.37 -9.28
N GLN A 334 4.66 14.40 -9.91
CA GLN A 334 4.36 13.52 -11.05
C GLN A 334 5.28 13.79 -12.24
N ASP A 335 5.60 15.05 -12.52
CA ASP A 335 6.53 15.42 -13.60
C ASP A 335 7.95 14.93 -13.30
N ILE A 336 8.44 15.08 -12.07
CA ILE A 336 9.73 14.51 -11.64
C ILE A 336 9.74 12.97 -11.77
N LEU A 337 8.65 12.30 -11.40
CA LEU A 337 8.52 10.83 -11.47
C LEU A 337 8.38 10.27 -12.90
N ARG A 338 8.14 11.13 -13.90
CA ARG A 338 8.23 10.76 -15.33
C ARG A 338 9.68 10.63 -15.78
N GLU A 339 10.61 11.32 -15.13
CA GLU A 339 12.04 11.16 -15.38
C GLU A 339 12.56 9.83 -14.82
N ASN A 340 13.67 9.33 -15.37
CA ASN A 340 14.27 8.07 -14.94
C ASN A 340 15.19 8.29 -13.74
N LEU A 341 14.59 8.35 -12.55
CA LEU A 341 15.31 8.52 -11.29
C LEU A 341 16.11 7.26 -10.89
N ASP A 342 17.18 7.49 -10.15
CA ASP A 342 17.93 6.44 -9.46
C ASP A 342 17.22 5.98 -8.17
N LYS A 343 17.77 4.96 -7.50
CA LYS A 343 17.17 4.43 -6.27
C LYS A 343 17.16 5.47 -5.14
N GLN A 344 18.17 6.33 -5.06
CA GLN A 344 18.25 7.40 -4.06
C GLN A 344 17.18 8.47 -4.30
N GLY A 345 16.97 8.91 -5.54
CA GLY A 345 15.94 9.88 -5.90
C GLY A 345 14.54 9.35 -5.64
N LEU A 346 14.28 8.08 -5.96
CA LEU A 346 13.00 7.42 -5.65
C LEU A 346 12.75 7.31 -4.14
N PHE A 347 13.78 6.97 -3.36
CA PHE A 347 13.71 6.96 -1.90
C PHE A 347 13.36 8.34 -1.35
N LEU A 348 14.11 9.36 -1.76
CA LEU A 348 13.93 10.75 -1.29
C LEU A 348 12.53 11.27 -1.59
N LEU A 349 11.97 10.99 -2.78
CA LEU A 349 10.62 11.43 -3.12
C LEU A 349 9.54 10.73 -2.29
N LEU A 350 9.68 9.42 -2.08
CA LEU A 350 8.74 8.66 -1.25
C LEU A 350 8.78 9.14 0.21
N GLU A 351 9.99 9.29 0.77
CA GLU A 351 10.18 9.83 2.13
C GLU A 351 9.60 11.25 2.25
N TRP A 352 9.91 12.12 1.29
CA TRP A 352 9.49 13.51 1.33
C TRP A 352 7.96 13.66 1.20
N ALA A 353 7.35 12.96 0.26
CA ALA A 353 5.92 13.06 0.01
C ALA A 353 5.07 12.41 1.12
N LEU A 354 5.54 11.33 1.74
CA LEU A 354 4.79 10.61 2.76
C LEU A 354 5.04 11.18 4.17
N HIS A 355 6.30 11.45 4.52
CA HIS A 355 6.69 11.84 5.87
C HIS A 355 6.91 13.34 6.01
N VAL A 356 7.76 13.94 5.16
CA VAL A 356 8.14 15.37 5.32
C VAL A 356 6.96 16.30 5.06
N TYR A 357 6.14 16.01 4.05
CA TYR A 357 4.98 16.83 3.69
C TYR A 357 4.01 17.05 4.86
N HIS A 358 3.67 15.98 5.60
CA HIS A 358 2.77 16.01 6.75
C HIS A 358 3.47 16.43 8.06
N SER A 359 4.80 16.53 8.06
CA SER A 359 5.57 16.83 9.26
C SER A 359 5.40 18.27 9.74
N SER A 360 5.87 18.53 10.96
CA SER A 360 6.00 19.88 11.54
C SER A 360 6.97 20.79 10.78
N GLU A 361 7.74 20.24 9.86
CA GLU A 361 8.69 21.01 9.06
C GLU A 361 8.06 21.57 7.78
N MET A 362 6.83 21.17 7.42
CA MET A 362 6.13 21.62 6.22
C MET A 362 4.66 21.97 6.48
N MET A 363 3.70 21.15 6.02
CA MET A 363 2.29 21.50 6.11
C MET A 363 1.72 21.36 7.53
N GLY A 364 2.36 20.55 8.38
CA GLY A 364 2.06 20.46 9.82
C GLY A 364 2.77 21.50 10.68
N HIS A 365 3.37 22.55 10.08
CA HIS A 365 4.14 23.56 10.81
C HIS A 365 3.25 24.34 11.80
N PRO A 366 3.71 24.61 13.04
CA PRO A 366 2.91 25.28 14.08
C PRO A 366 2.35 26.63 13.64
N ASP A 367 3.13 27.42 12.89
CA ASP A 367 2.67 28.72 12.36
C ASP A 367 1.51 28.61 11.34
N LEU A 368 1.23 27.44 10.77
CA LEU A 368 0.12 27.24 9.83
C LEU A 368 -1.14 26.69 10.52
N LEU A 369 -0.99 26.08 11.69
CA LEU A 369 -2.10 25.53 12.48
C LEU A 369 -2.75 26.63 13.34
N PRO A 370 -4.07 26.51 13.63
CA PRO A 370 -5.02 25.46 13.21
C PRO A 370 -5.71 25.71 11.86
N GLU A 371 -5.43 26.82 11.16
CA GLU A 371 -6.20 27.28 10.00
C GLU A 371 -5.98 26.43 8.74
N VAL A 372 -4.82 25.80 8.61
CA VAL A 372 -4.50 24.89 7.50
C VAL A 372 -4.69 23.43 7.95
N ASP A 373 -5.76 22.79 7.51
CA ASP A 373 -6.00 21.35 7.73
C ASP A 373 -5.53 20.52 6.52
N VAL A 374 -4.35 19.93 6.64
CA VAL A 374 -3.74 19.08 5.60
C VAL A 374 -4.59 17.84 5.32
N SER A 375 -5.31 17.31 6.33
CA SER A 375 -6.10 16.09 6.17
C SER A 375 -7.28 16.29 5.21
N SER A 376 -7.77 17.52 5.09
CA SER A 376 -8.84 17.90 4.16
C SER A 376 -8.43 17.90 2.69
N LEU A 377 -7.12 18.03 2.40
CA LEU A 377 -6.58 18.12 1.04
C LEU A 377 -6.38 16.75 0.38
N GLY A 378 -6.35 15.68 1.18
CA GLY A 378 -6.00 14.34 0.74
C GLY A 378 -4.48 14.11 0.62
N PRO A 379 -4.05 12.91 0.20
CA PRO A 379 -2.64 12.57 0.11
C PRO A 379 -1.98 13.27 -1.08
N LEU A 380 -0.74 13.75 -0.88
CA LEU A 380 0.02 14.45 -1.92
C LEU A 380 0.31 13.56 -3.15
N MET A 381 0.50 12.27 -2.92
CA MET A 381 0.60 11.25 -3.95
C MET A 381 -0.58 10.30 -3.82
N SER A 382 -1.22 9.95 -4.93
CA SER A 382 -2.27 8.93 -4.90
C SER A 382 -1.68 7.57 -4.50
N PRO A 383 -2.45 6.70 -3.83
CA PRO A 383 -1.96 5.38 -3.41
C PRO A 383 -1.47 4.54 -4.60
N GLU A 384 -2.05 4.70 -5.79
CA GLU A 384 -1.60 4.05 -7.02
C GLU A 384 -0.22 4.57 -7.46
N LEU A 385 0.02 5.88 -7.36
CA LEU A 385 1.31 6.47 -7.71
C LEU A 385 2.40 6.06 -6.71
N VAL A 386 2.06 5.96 -5.42
CA VAL A 386 2.97 5.42 -4.39
C VAL A 386 3.32 3.97 -4.73
N ASP A 387 2.33 3.10 -4.97
CA ASP A 387 2.56 1.69 -5.32
C ASP A 387 3.46 1.54 -6.57
N GLN A 388 3.21 2.34 -7.61
CA GLN A 388 4.04 2.36 -8.81
C GLN A 388 5.47 2.81 -8.54
N THR A 389 5.65 3.84 -7.70
CA THR A 389 6.97 4.38 -7.35
C THR A 389 7.76 3.39 -6.49
N GLU A 390 7.10 2.75 -5.53
CA GLU A 390 7.67 1.65 -4.74
C GLU A 390 8.12 0.49 -5.62
N ARG A 391 7.32 0.07 -6.61
CA ARG A 391 7.73 -0.96 -7.58
C ARG A 391 8.95 -0.54 -8.39
N LYS A 392 8.99 0.70 -8.88
CA LYS A 392 10.18 1.25 -9.59
C LYS A 392 11.42 1.19 -8.69
N TYR A 393 11.29 1.58 -7.42
CA TYR A 393 12.38 1.52 -6.45
C TYR A 393 12.87 0.08 -6.26
N VAL A 394 11.97 -0.88 -6.05
CA VAL A 394 12.31 -2.30 -5.87
C VAL A 394 13.06 -2.84 -7.08
N VAL A 395 12.68 -2.48 -8.31
CA VAL A 395 13.41 -2.87 -9.53
C VAL A 395 14.85 -2.32 -9.55
N LYS A 396 15.06 -1.06 -9.16
CA LYS A 396 16.39 -0.45 -9.10
C LYS A 396 17.27 -1.07 -8.00
N VAL A 397 16.68 -1.37 -6.84
CA VAL A 397 17.35 -2.10 -5.76
C VAL A 397 17.71 -3.51 -6.21
N LYS A 398 16.79 -4.26 -6.80
CA LYS A 398 17.02 -5.61 -7.35
C LYS A 398 18.22 -5.66 -8.28
N ALA A 399 18.34 -4.69 -9.20
CA ALA A 399 19.49 -4.58 -10.09
C ALA A 399 20.82 -4.37 -9.34
N SER A 400 20.83 -3.49 -8.31
CA SER A 400 22.02 -3.26 -7.47
C SER A 400 22.41 -4.50 -6.67
N VAL A 401 21.42 -5.18 -6.06
CA VAL A 401 21.57 -6.41 -5.28
C VAL A 401 22.16 -7.51 -6.14
N LEU A 402 21.64 -7.71 -7.35
CA LEU A 402 22.11 -8.72 -8.30
C LEU A 402 23.56 -8.50 -8.71
N GLU A 403 23.93 -7.27 -9.10
CA GLU A 403 25.30 -6.91 -9.48
C GLU A 403 26.27 -7.18 -8.33
N TRP A 404 25.88 -6.81 -7.12
CA TRP A 404 26.69 -6.98 -5.92
C TRP A 404 26.84 -8.46 -5.52
N MET A 405 25.75 -9.24 -5.57
CA MET A 405 25.79 -10.68 -5.31
C MET A 405 26.66 -11.41 -6.33
N GLN A 406 26.62 -11.01 -7.60
CA GLN A 406 27.47 -11.57 -8.63
C GLN A 406 28.95 -11.30 -8.34
N ARG A 407 29.31 -10.05 -8.01
CA ARG A 407 30.70 -9.71 -7.61
C ARG A 407 31.15 -10.50 -6.39
N THR A 408 30.29 -10.65 -5.40
CA THR A 408 30.59 -11.43 -4.19
C THR A 408 30.90 -12.88 -4.54
N LEU A 409 30.10 -13.49 -5.42
CA LEU A 409 30.33 -14.85 -5.90
C LEU A 409 31.65 -14.99 -6.69
N GLU A 410 31.98 -14.01 -7.53
CA GLU A 410 33.24 -13.98 -8.27
C GLU A 410 34.46 -13.86 -7.34
N VAL A 411 34.35 -13.09 -6.24
CA VAL A 411 35.40 -12.99 -5.22
C VAL A 411 35.55 -14.32 -4.50
N GLU A 412 34.46 -14.92 -4.03
CA GLU A 412 34.47 -16.20 -3.32
C GLU A 412 35.25 -17.28 -4.10
N PHE A 413 34.91 -17.51 -5.37
CA PHE A 413 35.57 -18.54 -6.16
C PHE A 413 37.00 -18.17 -6.59
N LYS A 414 37.39 -16.89 -6.55
CA LYS A 414 38.81 -16.51 -6.72
C LYS A 414 39.64 -16.92 -5.51
N GLU A 415 39.06 -16.90 -4.31
CA GLU A 415 39.79 -17.29 -3.09
C GLU A 415 40.17 -18.77 -3.09
N TRP A 416 39.36 -19.62 -3.72
CA TRP A 416 39.64 -21.06 -3.80
C TRP A 416 40.98 -21.38 -4.47
N PHE A 417 41.43 -20.53 -5.40
CA PHE A 417 42.69 -20.67 -6.12
C PHE A 417 43.90 -20.06 -5.39
N ARG A 418 43.72 -19.58 -4.15
CA ARG A 418 44.84 -19.18 -3.29
C ARG A 418 45.55 -20.42 -2.73
N GLU A 419 46.77 -20.19 -2.26
CA GLU A 419 47.61 -21.22 -1.62
C GLU A 419 47.21 -21.52 -0.16
N GLU A 420 46.23 -20.78 0.36
CA GLU A 420 45.78 -20.82 1.76
C GLU A 420 44.49 -21.62 1.89
N GLU A 421 44.31 -22.25 3.06
CA GLU A 421 43.07 -22.90 3.46
C GLU A 421 41.96 -21.87 3.76
N PRO A 422 40.68 -22.28 3.73
CA PRO A 422 39.59 -21.42 4.17
C PRO A 422 39.79 -20.95 5.61
N GLU A 423 39.26 -19.77 5.91
CA GLU A 423 39.25 -19.26 7.28
C GLU A 423 38.50 -20.22 8.22
N THR A 424 38.92 -20.25 9.49
CA THR A 424 38.26 -21.03 10.53
C THR A 424 37.62 -20.12 11.57
N ASP A 425 36.45 -20.51 12.07
CA ASP A 425 35.83 -19.84 13.21
C ASP A 425 36.56 -20.19 14.53
N HIS A 426 36.15 -19.54 15.62
CA HIS A 426 36.70 -19.79 16.96
C HIS A 426 36.54 -21.24 17.46
N GLN A 427 35.70 -22.05 16.79
CA GLN A 427 35.45 -23.46 17.09
C GLN A 427 36.23 -24.39 16.14
N GLY A 428 36.96 -23.83 15.18
CA GLY A 428 37.76 -24.56 14.21
C GLY A 428 36.98 -25.00 12.95
N PHE A 429 35.76 -24.51 12.73
CA PHE A 429 34.98 -24.84 11.54
C PHE A 429 35.37 -23.96 10.36
N PHE A 430 35.53 -24.56 9.16
CA PHE A 430 35.81 -23.79 7.95
C PHE A 430 34.62 -22.90 7.58
N GLN A 431 34.91 -21.65 7.20
CA GLN A 431 33.92 -20.66 6.81
C GLN A 431 34.49 -19.72 5.74
N SER A 432 33.60 -18.97 5.09
CA SER A 432 33.98 -17.78 4.35
C SER A 432 33.07 -16.61 4.70
N ALA A 433 33.43 -15.42 4.23
CA ALA A 433 32.62 -14.23 4.46
C ALA A 433 31.30 -14.23 3.67
N LEU A 434 31.10 -15.15 2.71
CA LEU A 434 29.96 -15.20 1.80
C LEU A 434 28.59 -15.09 2.51
N PRO A 435 28.28 -15.88 3.56
CA PRO A 435 26.96 -15.82 4.19
C PRO A 435 26.72 -14.46 4.86
N VAL A 436 27.72 -13.95 5.59
CA VAL A 436 27.60 -12.69 6.33
C VAL A 436 27.39 -11.53 5.36
N ILE A 437 28.20 -11.48 4.30
CA ILE A 437 28.14 -10.46 3.25
C ILE A 437 26.74 -10.47 2.60
N VAL A 438 26.27 -11.63 2.11
CA VAL A 438 24.95 -11.75 1.47
C VAL A 438 23.81 -11.34 2.40
N MET A 439 23.81 -11.84 3.64
CA MET A 439 22.73 -11.58 4.60
C MET A 439 22.70 -10.12 5.05
N GLN A 440 23.86 -9.52 5.29
CA GLN A 440 23.97 -8.11 5.68
C GLN A 440 23.39 -7.20 4.60
N MET A 441 23.79 -7.42 3.34
CA MET A 441 23.33 -6.59 2.23
C MET A 441 21.80 -6.69 2.03
N LEU A 442 21.22 -7.88 2.14
CA LEU A 442 19.77 -8.04 2.07
C LEU A 442 19.06 -7.33 3.24
N ASN A 443 19.57 -7.52 4.46
CA ASN A 443 19.01 -6.89 5.66
C ASN A 443 19.05 -5.36 5.56
N GLU A 444 20.17 -4.76 5.16
CA GLU A 444 20.32 -3.31 5.02
C GLU A 444 19.26 -2.71 4.07
N ASN A 445 19.01 -3.34 2.92
CA ASN A 445 17.98 -2.87 1.98
C ASN A 445 16.56 -2.99 2.56
N ILE A 446 16.27 -4.06 3.32
CA ILE A 446 14.97 -4.23 4.00
C ILE A 446 14.79 -3.17 5.09
N GLN A 447 15.84 -2.88 5.87
CA GLN A 447 15.80 -1.84 6.91
C GLN A 447 15.61 -0.45 6.31
N VAL A 448 16.31 -0.11 5.22
CA VAL A 448 16.12 1.17 4.53
C VAL A 448 14.68 1.31 4.04
N ALA A 449 14.11 0.27 3.46
CA ALA A 449 12.72 0.28 3.00
C ALA A 449 11.70 0.50 4.13
N SER A 450 11.99 -0.01 5.33
CA SER A 450 11.13 0.16 6.52
C SER A 450 10.97 1.60 6.99
N LEU A 451 11.89 2.49 6.63
CA LEU A 451 11.81 3.91 6.95
C LEU A 451 10.71 4.64 6.17
N ILE A 452 10.25 4.09 5.04
CA ILE A 452 9.24 4.71 4.19
C ILE A 452 7.86 4.16 4.50
N THR A 453 7.59 2.89 4.18
CA THR A 453 6.29 2.22 4.41
C THR A 453 6.48 0.74 4.68
N GLU A 454 5.53 0.14 5.42
CA GLU A 454 5.44 -1.32 5.57
C GLU A 454 5.24 -2.03 4.22
N SER A 455 4.50 -1.40 3.29
CA SER A 455 4.30 -1.94 1.94
C SER A 455 5.61 -2.06 1.16
N LEU A 456 6.45 -1.01 1.20
CA LEU A 456 7.75 -1.02 0.55
C LEU A 456 8.68 -2.04 1.21
N GLN A 457 8.70 -2.11 2.55
CA GLN A 457 9.47 -3.11 3.30
C GLN A 457 9.11 -4.53 2.85
N GLN A 458 7.82 -4.86 2.76
CA GLN A 458 7.36 -6.17 2.33
C GLN A 458 7.75 -6.47 0.87
N LYS A 459 7.66 -5.49 -0.03
CA LYS A 459 8.08 -5.66 -1.44
C LYS A 459 9.58 -5.91 -1.57
N VAL A 460 10.40 -5.19 -0.80
CA VAL A 460 11.86 -5.38 -0.78
C VAL A 460 12.22 -6.71 -0.14
N TYR A 461 11.53 -7.14 0.93
CA TYR A 461 11.70 -8.46 1.53
C TYR A 461 11.39 -9.59 0.52
N ASN A 462 10.25 -9.52 -0.18
CA ASN A 462 9.89 -10.52 -1.19
C ASN A 462 10.93 -10.58 -2.31
N MET A 463 11.40 -9.42 -2.79
CA MET A 463 12.50 -9.32 -3.76
C MET A 463 13.80 -9.94 -3.23
N ALA A 464 14.15 -9.71 -1.97
CA ALA A 464 15.32 -10.28 -1.33
C ALA A 464 15.27 -11.81 -1.28
N MET A 465 14.10 -12.40 -1.01
CA MET A 465 13.91 -13.86 -1.03
C MET A 465 14.09 -14.42 -2.44
N GLU A 466 13.48 -13.79 -3.45
CA GLU A 466 13.65 -14.18 -4.86
C GLU A 466 15.10 -14.10 -5.31
N GLU A 467 15.82 -13.02 -4.96
CA GLU A 467 17.23 -12.85 -5.34
C GLU A 467 18.15 -13.80 -4.58
N LEU A 468 17.85 -14.14 -3.33
CA LEU A 468 18.59 -15.15 -2.58
C LEU A 468 18.41 -16.54 -3.22
N GLU A 469 17.19 -16.90 -3.64
CA GLU A 469 16.93 -18.14 -4.38
C GLU A 469 17.71 -18.17 -5.70
N ALA A 470 17.66 -17.09 -6.47
CA ALA A 470 18.42 -16.96 -7.71
C ALA A 470 19.94 -17.01 -7.49
N PHE A 471 20.43 -16.40 -6.41
CA PHE A 471 21.83 -16.46 -6.00
C PHE A 471 22.28 -17.88 -5.68
N LEU A 472 21.49 -18.66 -4.93
CA LEU A 472 21.80 -20.06 -4.65
C LEU A 472 21.86 -20.90 -5.94
N GLY A 473 20.98 -20.62 -6.90
CA GLY A 473 21.06 -21.20 -8.25
C GLY A 473 22.40 -20.90 -8.92
N ARG A 474 22.82 -19.63 -8.94
CA ARG A 474 24.12 -19.19 -9.49
C ARG A 474 25.31 -19.82 -8.75
N LEU A 475 25.23 -19.93 -7.43
CA LEU A 475 26.23 -20.55 -6.57
C LEU A 475 26.40 -22.03 -6.89
N ARG A 476 25.29 -22.78 -6.98
CA ARG A 476 25.30 -24.19 -7.38
C ARG A 476 25.91 -24.40 -8.77
N ASP A 477 25.59 -23.52 -9.72
CA ASP A 477 26.15 -23.59 -11.06
C ASP A 477 27.66 -23.27 -11.07
N ALA A 478 28.11 -22.35 -10.22
CA ALA A 478 29.53 -22.06 -10.00
C ALA A 478 30.28 -23.25 -9.39
N LEU A 479 29.71 -23.91 -8.37
CA LEU A 479 30.23 -25.18 -7.82
C LEU A 479 30.36 -26.24 -8.92
N GLY A 480 29.35 -26.37 -9.77
CA GLY A 480 29.37 -27.29 -10.90
C GLY A 480 30.45 -26.98 -11.94
N ARG A 481 30.80 -25.70 -12.16
CA ARG A 481 31.92 -25.30 -13.02
C ARG A 481 33.26 -25.61 -12.37
N CYS A 482 33.43 -25.25 -11.10
CA CYS A 482 34.64 -25.53 -10.33
C CYS A 482 34.96 -27.04 -10.29
N GLY A 483 33.95 -27.88 -10.06
CA GLY A 483 34.14 -29.34 -10.12
C GLY A 483 34.57 -29.86 -11.50
N LYS A 484 34.09 -29.27 -12.60
CA LYS A 484 34.56 -29.62 -13.95
C LYS A 484 35.99 -29.17 -14.22
N GLU A 485 36.41 -28.05 -13.64
CA GLU A 485 37.80 -27.57 -13.74
C GLU A 485 38.74 -28.47 -12.93
N ARG A 486 38.33 -28.85 -11.72
CA ARG A 486 39.03 -29.83 -10.88
C ARG A 486 39.24 -31.17 -11.57
N GLN A 487 38.25 -31.65 -12.34
CA GLN A 487 38.39 -32.88 -13.12
C GLN A 487 39.40 -32.78 -14.27
N LYS A 488 39.67 -31.57 -14.78
CA LYS A 488 40.68 -31.35 -15.83
C LYS A 488 42.08 -31.30 -15.24
N ASP A 489 42.24 -30.65 -14.09
CA ASP A 489 43.50 -30.56 -13.37
C ASP A 489 43.28 -30.81 -11.88
N ARG A 490 43.76 -31.96 -11.40
CA ARG A 490 43.61 -32.38 -10.00
C ARG A 490 44.59 -31.66 -9.05
N ALA A 491 45.53 -30.88 -9.56
CA ALA A 491 46.42 -30.08 -8.71
C ALA A 491 45.75 -28.79 -8.22
N LEU A 492 44.73 -28.30 -8.96
CA LEU A 492 44.07 -27.02 -8.69
C LEU A 492 42.55 -27.22 -8.50
N PRO A 493 41.91 -26.46 -7.60
CA PRO A 493 42.53 -25.69 -6.52
C PRO A 493 43.17 -26.61 -5.46
N LYS A 494 44.24 -26.17 -4.82
CA LYS A 494 45.05 -27.00 -3.90
C LYS A 494 44.25 -27.50 -2.68
N HIS A 495 43.48 -26.60 -2.07
CA HIS A 495 42.66 -26.89 -0.88
C HIS A 495 41.18 -27.14 -1.24
N TYR A 496 40.92 -27.74 -2.40
CA TYR A 496 39.56 -27.94 -2.95
C TYR A 496 38.59 -28.61 -1.96
N THR A 497 39.02 -29.68 -1.28
CA THR A 497 38.23 -30.37 -0.25
C THR A 497 37.88 -29.42 0.89
N SER A 498 38.85 -28.69 1.43
CA SER A 498 38.63 -27.73 2.53
C SER A 498 37.63 -26.63 2.14
N TYR A 499 37.72 -26.07 0.93
CA TYR A 499 36.75 -25.10 0.44
C TYR A 499 35.34 -25.68 0.24
N LEU A 500 35.21 -26.95 -0.21
CA LEU A 500 33.91 -27.62 -0.25
C LEU A 500 33.29 -27.79 1.15
N LEU A 501 34.11 -28.07 2.17
CA LEU A 501 33.65 -28.14 3.56
C LEU A 501 33.19 -26.76 4.06
N ALA A 502 33.96 -25.70 3.76
CA ALA A 502 33.57 -24.32 4.05
C ALA A 502 32.21 -23.99 3.40
N MET A 503 32.00 -24.41 2.16
CA MET A 503 30.73 -24.19 1.45
C MET A 503 29.53 -24.87 2.11
N LEU A 504 29.71 -26.08 2.64
CA LEU A 504 28.63 -26.76 3.35
C LEU A 504 28.26 -26.03 4.66
N ASN A 505 29.26 -25.56 5.39
CA ASN A 505 29.04 -24.72 6.57
C ASN A 505 28.38 -23.39 6.17
N ASN A 506 28.78 -22.79 5.05
CA ASN A 506 28.19 -21.56 4.52
C ASN A 506 26.72 -21.73 4.14
N THR A 507 26.34 -22.85 3.49
CA THR A 507 24.94 -23.15 3.18
C THR A 507 24.09 -23.33 4.44
N LEU A 508 24.65 -23.95 5.49
CA LEU A 508 23.99 -24.06 6.79
C LEU A 508 23.83 -22.67 7.46
N ALA A 509 24.86 -21.83 7.40
CA ALA A 509 24.83 -20.47 7.93
C ALA A 509 23.75 -19.62 7.23
N LEU A 510 23.68 -19.69 5.89
CA LEU A 510 22.63 -19.05 5.11
C LEU A 510 21.24 -19.55 5.55
N SER A 511 21.03 -20.88 5.57
CA SER A 511 19.77 -21.51 5.97
C SER A 511 19.27 -21.05 7.33
N SER A 512 20.15 -21.04 8.34
CA SER A 512 19.80 -20.59 9.70
C SER A 512 19.56 -19.08 9.82
N SER A 513 20.13 -18.28 8.91
CA SER A 513 20.02 -16.82 8.94
C SER A 513 18.82 -16.28 8.15
N VAL A 514 18.26 -17.03 7.19
CA VAL A 514 17.14 -16.55 6.35
C VAL A 514 15.96 -16.05 7.19
N SER A 515 15.56 -16.80 8.21
CA SER A 515 14.45 -16.44 9.09
C SER A 515 14.64 -15.12 9.86
N SER A 516 15.88 -14.64 9.98
CA SER A 516 16.18 -13.36 10.64
C SER A 516 15.88 -12.13 9.76
N LEU A 517 15.75 -12.32 8.45
CA LEU A 517 15.39 -11.25 7.51
C LEU A 517 13.90 -10.90 7.53
N HIS A 518 13.06 -11.74 8.15
CA HIS A 518 11.64 -11.50 8.17
C HIS A 518 11.32 -10.24 9.00
N PRO A 519 10.59 -9.27 8.45
CA PRO A 519 10.29 -8.01 9.15
C PRO A 519 9.41 -8.22 10.38
N ASP A 520 8.50 -9.21 10.34
CA ASP A 520 7.70 -9.61 11.50
C ASP A 520 8.31 -10.81 12.24
N SER A 521 8.59 -10.64 13.52
CA SER A 521 9.10 -11.70 14.38
C SER A 521 8.17 -12.91 14.52
N ALA A 522 6.87 -12.75 14.26
CA ALA A 522 5.85 -13.80 14.40
C ALA A 522 5.75 -14.75 13.19
N HIS A 523 6.19 -14.32 11.99
CA HIS A 523 5.98 -15.05 10.73
C HIS A 523 7.30 -15.45 10.05
N ARG A 524 8.15 -16.23 10.72
CA ARG A 524 9.49 -16.65 10.22
C ARG A 524 9.49 -17.78 9.17
N GLU A 525 8.40 -17.96 8.44
CA GLU A 525 8.33 -19.05 7.46
C GLU A 525 9.21 -18.76 6.24
N VAL A 526 10.18 -19.65 6.02
CA VAL A 526 11.06 -19.60 4.84
C VAL A 526 10.30 -20.17 3.64
N PRO A 527 10.29 -19.50 2.47
CA PRO A 527 9.65 -20.02 1.27
C PRO A 527 10.15 -21.42 0.90
N ALA A 528 9.24 -22.34 0.59
CA ALA A 528 9.59 -23.73 0.26
C ALA A 528 10.53 -23.83 -0.96
N SER A 529 10.41 -22.91 -1.93
CA SER A 529 11.31 -22.83 -3.09
C SER A 529 12.75 -22.48 -2.69
N LEU A 530 12.90 -21.52 -1.76
CA LEU A 530 14.19 -21.11 -1.22
C LEU A 530 14.83 -22.22 -0.38
N GLN A 531 14.04 -22.91 0.46
CA GLN A 531 14.51 -24.10 1.19
C GLN A 531 15.01 -25.18 0.21
N ALA A 532 14.23 -25.47 -0.84
CA ALA A 532 14.65 -26.41 -1.86
C ALA A 532 15.92 -25.97 -2.62
N ALA A 533 16.14 -24.67 -2.81
CA ALA A 533 17.36 -24.14 -3.41
C ALA A 533 18.59 -24.30 -2.50
N LEU A 534 18.44 -24.09 -1.19
CA LEU A 534 19.47 -24.37 -0.18
C LEU A 534 19.84 -25.85 -0.20
N ASP A 535 18.85 -26.75 -0.10
CA ASP A 535 19.04 -28.20 -0.10
C ASP A 535 19.74 -28.68 -1.38
N ARG A 536 19.38 -28.13 -2.55
CA ARG A 536 20.03 -28.47 -3.84
C ARG A 536 21.49 -28.01 -3.88
N THR A 537 21.81 -26.89 -3.24
CA THR A 537 23.17 -26.34 -3.20
C THR A 537 24.04 -27.17 -2.25
N GLU A 538 23.52 -27.50 -1.07
CA GLU A 538 24.17 -28.40 -0.12
C GLU A 538 24.42 -29.78 -0.74
N LYS A 539 23.38 -30.40 -1.33
CA LYS A 539 23.51 -31.68 -2.05
C LYS A 539 24.56 -31.63 -3.15
N LYS A 540 24.70 -30.50 -3.86
CA LYS A 540 25.71 -30.37 -4.91
C LYS A 540 27.13 -30.31 -4.33
N ALA A 541 27.35 -29.59 -3.24
CA ALA A 541 28.64 -29.55 -2.56
C ALA A 541 29.01 -30.93 -1.97
N CYS A 542 28.05 -31.60 -1.30
CA CYS A 542 28.22 -32.99 -0.83
C CYS A 542 28.58 -33.93 -1.99
N GLN A 543 27.87 -33.85 -3.12
CA GLN A 543 28.16 -34.67 -4.29
C GLN A 543 29.59 -34.48 -4.79
N LEU A 544 30.06 -33.23 -4.93
CA LEU A 544 31.42 -32.95 -5.41
C LEU A 544 32.49 -33.48 -4.46
N LEU A 545 32.24 -33.43 -3.15
CA LEU A 545 33.14 -33.96 -2.14
C LEU A 545 33.20 -35.50 -2.19
N LEU A 546 32.05 -36.15 -2.36
CA LEU A 546 31.95 -37.60 -2.53
C LEU A 546 32.56 -38.07 -3.84
N GLU A 547 32.54 -37.26 -4.90
CA GLU A 547 33.25 -37.52 -6.15
C GLU A 547 34.77 -37.56 -5.93
N GLU A 548 35.36 -36.65 -5.16
CA GLU A 548 36.79 -36.69 -4.82
C GLU A 548 37.16 -37.93 -3.99
N LEU A 549 36.35 -38.27 -2.97
CA LEU A 549 36.55 -39.49 -2.19
C LEU A 549 36.47 -40.75 -3.09
N LEU A 550 35.49 -40.78 -3.99
CA LEU A 550 35.30 -41.90 -4.91
C LEU A 550 36.51 -42.08 -5.83
N LEU A 551 37.12 -40.99 -6.32
CA LEU A 551 38.32 -41.06 -7.15
C LEU A 551 39.50 -41.73 -6.43
N ASP A 552 39.65 -41.52 -5.12
CA ASP A 552 40.70 -42.17 -4.33
C ASP A 552 40.35 -43.62 -3.94
N LEU A 553 39.07 -43.95 -3.78
CA LEU A 553 38.62 -45.32 -3.50
C LEU A 553 38.59 -46.19 -4.77
N GLN A 554 38.42 -45.60 -5.95
CA GLN A 554 38.22 -46.31 -7.21
C GLN A 554 39.32 -47.36 -7.53
N PRO A 555 40.64 -47.07 -7.38
CA PRO A 555 41.69 -48.06 -7.62
C PRO A 555 41.60 -49.29 -6.71
N LEU A 556 41.05 -49.13 -5.51
CA LEU A 556 40.82 -50.21 -4.55
C LEU A 556 39.56 -50.99 -4.90
N CYS A 557 38.46 -50.31 -5.24
CA CYS A 557 37.22 -50.95 -5.67
C CYS A 557 37.40 -51.81 -6.92
N LEU A 558 38.27 -51.42 -7.85
CA LEU A 558 38.55 -52.22 -9.06
C LEU A 558 39.26 -53.55 -8.77
N GLN A 559 39.87 -53.71 -7.60
CA GLN A 559 40.49 -54.97 -7.17
C GLN A 559 39.48 -55.93 -6.51
N LEU A 560 38.22 -55.50 -6.35
CA LEU A 560 37.11 -56.27 -5.81
C LEU A 560 36.15 -56.74 -6.93
N PRO A 561 35.62 -57.97 -6.87
CA PRO A 561 36.19 -59.13 -6.20
C PRO A 561 37.39 -59.69 -6.99
N SER A 562 38.41 -60.17 -6.31
CA SER A 562 39.54 -60.89 -6.91
C SER A 562 40.01 -62.05 -6.02
N ARG A 563 40.74 -63.02 -6.61
CA ARG A 563 41.31 -64.14 -5.83
C ARG A 563 42.33 -63.66 -4.78
N LYS A 564 43.02 -62.56 -5.04
CA LYS A 564 43.94 -61.91 -4.07
C LYS A 564 43.18 -61.30 -2.90
N TRP A 565 42.01 -60.72 -3.16
CA TRP A 565 41.12 -60.21 -2.12
C TRP A 565 40.52 -61.33 -1.27
N LEU A 566 40.12 -62.47 -1.86
CA LEU A 566 39.62 -63.60 -1.08
C LEU A 566 40.64 -64.07 -0.02
N SER A 567 41.92 -64.15 -0.39
CA SER A 567 42.98 -64.65 0.49
C SER A 567 43.60 -63.59 1.43
N GLY A 568 43.33 -62.29 1.28
CA GLY A 568 43.97 -61.22 2.06
C GLY A 568 43.02 -60.12 2.53
N SER A 569 43.29 -59.54 3.71
CA SER A 569 42.47 -58.48 4.34
C SER A 569 42.93 -57.05 4.05
N GLN A 570 44.05 -56.86 3.34
CA GLN A 570 44.70 -55.55 3.22
C GLN A 570 43.87 -54.52 2.44
N LEU A 571 43.05 -54.97 1.48
CA LEU A 571 42.33 -54.06 0.57
C LEU A 571 41.31 -53.19 1.32
N VAL A 572 40.48 -53.80 2.18
CA VAL A 572 39.49 -53.05 2.97
C VAL A 572 40.17 -52.19 4.05
N SER A 573 41.30 -52.63 4.61
CA SER A 573 42.13 -51.78 5.47
C SER A 573 42.55 -50.50 4.76
N ASN A 574 43.06 -50.61 3.53
CA ASN A 574 43.45 -49.44 2.73
C ASN A 574 42.23 -48.54 2.42
N MET A 575 41.05 -49.12 2.16
CA MET A 575 39.82 -48.33 1.98
C MET A 575 39.47 -47.56 3.27
N CYS A 576 39.58 -48.21 4.43
CA CYS A 576 39.37 -47.57 5.73
C CYS A 576 40.34 -46.41 5.95
N GLU A 577 41.62 -46.55 5.60
CA GLU A 577 42.63 -45.48 5.71
C GLU A 577 42.27 -44.27 4.84
N VAL A 578 41.77 -44.49 3.61
CA VAL A 578 41.30 -43.40 2.73
C VAL A 578 40.10 -42.69 3.36
N ILE A 579 39.11 -43.43 3.86
CA ILE A 579 37.91 -42.86 4.50
C ILE A 579 38.30 -42.09 5.78
N ASP A 580 39.16 -42.66 6.62
CA ASP A 580 39.65 -42.05 7.86
C ASP A 580 40.41 -40.74 7.57
N LYS A 581 41.14 -40.66 6.45
CA LYS A 581 41.79 -39.41 6.02
C LYS A 581 40.79 -38.31 5.69
N TYR A 582 39.76 -38.59 4.89
CA TYR A 582 38.76 -37.57 4.54
C TYR A 582 37.91 -37.16 5.75
N THR A 583 37.58 -38.10 6.63
CA THR A 583 36.75 -37.83 7.80
C THR A 583 37.46 -37.04 8.89
N LYS A 584 38.81 -37.06 8.93
CA LYS A 584 39.59 -36.09 9.71
C LYS A 584 39.33 -34.66 9.24
N ASP A 585 39.31 -34.41 7.94
CA ASP A 585 39.00 -33.08 7.40
C ASP A 585 37.54 -32.70 7.70
N PHE A 586 36.62 -33.67 7.74
CA PHE A 586 35.21 -33.43 8.09
C PHE A 586 35.03 -32.92 9.53
N SER A 587 36.04 -33.03 10.41
CA SER A 587 35.99 -32.40 11.74
C SER A 587 35.81 -30.88 11.70
N HIS A 588 36.15 -30.25 10.57
CA HIS A 588 35.90 -28.83 10.29
C HIS A 588 34.44 -28.53 9.87
N LEU A 589 33.55 -29.52 9.83
CA LEU A 589 32.12 -29.33 9.58
C LEU A 589 31.31 -29.22 10.87
N ARG A 590 30.23 -28.45 10.80
CA ARG A 590 29.21 -28.42 11.84
C ARG A 590 28.44 -29.75 11.90
N LYS A 591 28.08 -30.17 13.12
CA LYS A 591 27.52 -31.49 13.43
C LYS A 591 26.34 -31.94 12.52
N PRO A 592 25.32 -31.11 12.21
CA PRO A 592 24.21 -31.55 11.36
C PRO A 592 24.67 -31.98 9.95
N VAL A 593 25.53 -31.17 9.34
CA VAL A 593 26.08 -31.42 8.00
C VAL A 593 27.05 -32.60 8.03
N PHE A 594 27.89 -32.69 9.08
CA PHE A 594 28.81 -33.82 9.28
C PHE A 594 28.06 -35.15 9.26
N THR A 595 26.96 -35.28 10.00
CA THR A 595 26.18 -36.52 10.08
C THR A 595 25.60 -36.91 8.73
N VAL A 596 25.03 -35.95 7.98
CA VAL A 596 24.49 -36.20 6.63
C VAL A 596 25.60 -36.65 5.69
N LEU A 597 26.73 -35.95 5.67
CA LEU A 597 27.86 -36.31 4.81
C LEU A 597 28.44 -37.69 5.16
N LEU A 598 28.49 -38.06 6.44
CA LEU A 598 28.94 -39.37 6.90
C LEU A 598 27.98 -40.48 6.45
N MET A 599 26.67 -40.25 6.51
CA MET A 599 25.65 -41.18 5.98
C MET A 599 25.70 -41.35 4.46
N GLU A 600 26.03 -40.29 3.72
CA GLU A 600 26.24 -40.36 2.26
C GLU A 600 27.57 -41.06 1.92
N THR A 601 28.60 -40.85 2.74
CA THR A 601 29.89 -41.54 2.60
C THR A 601 29.76 -43.04 2.82
N GLU A 602 29.04 -43.45 3.86
CA GLU A 602 28.74 -44.86 4.13
C GLU A 602 27.96 -45.50 2.99
N LEU A 603 26.89 -44.84 2.51
CA LEU A 603 26.09 -45.35 1.40
C LEU A 603 26.93 -45.48 0.13
N LEU A 604 27.80 -44.51 -0.17
CA LEU A 604 28.70 -44.54 -1.32
C LEU A 604 29.61 -45.77 -1.25
N VAL A 605 30.27 -46.00 -0.11
CA VAL A 605 31.19 -47.12 0.10
C VAL A 605 30.46 -48.45 -0.04
N THR A 606 29.31 -48.61 0.63
CA THR A 606 28.45 -49.78 0.53
C THR A 606 28.03 -50.05 -0.91
N SER A 607 27.57 -49.02 -1.62
CA SER A 607 27.13 -49.15 -3.02
C SER A 607 28.28 -49.54 -3.95
N GLN A 608 29.49 -48.97 -3.77
CA GLN A 608 30.64 -49.38 -4.58
C GLN A 608 31.07 -50.81 -4.29
N TYR A 609 31.02 -51.23 -3.03
CA TYR A 609 31.37 -52.60 -2.63
C TYR A 609 30.41 -53.62 -3.26
N LEU A 610 29.10 -53.39 -3.13
CA LEU A 610 28.07 -54.24 -3.74
C LEU A 610 28.17 -54.25 -5.27
N ARG A 611 28.38 -53.08 -5.89
CA ARG A 611 28.60 -52.94 -7.33
C ARG A 611 29.79 -53.75 -7.80
N ALA A 612 30.89 -53.74 -7.06
CA ALA A 612 32.08 -54.52 -7.39
C ALA A 612 31.75 -56.03 -7.45
N LEU A 613 31.02 -56.56 -6.46
CA LEU A 613 30.60 -57.97 -6.43
C LEU A 613 29.75 -58.37 -7.64
N MET A 614 28.99 -57.42 -8.20
CA MET A 614 28.08 -57.64 -9.33
C MET A 614 28.73 -57.48 -10.72
N GLN A 615 30.04 -57.26 -10.79
CA GLN A 615 30.80 -57.14 -12.05
C GLN A 615 31.17 -58.49 -12.71
N LYS A 616 30.68 -59.63 -12.19
CA LYS A 616 30.96 -60.99 -12.72
C LYS A 616 32.45 -61.35 -12.83
N ARG A 617 33.32 -60.73 -12.01
CA ARG A 617 34.78 -60.94 -12.01
C ARG A 617 35.23 -62.18 -11.24
N LEU A 618 34.34 -62.73 -10.41
CA LEU A 618 34.59 -63.89 -9.56
C LEU A 618 33.40 -64.85 -9.64
N VAL A 619 33.68 -66.15 -9.68
CA VAL A 619 32.71 -67.25 -9.57
C VAL A 619 33.33 -68.29 -8.65
N CYS A 620 32.63 -68.69 -7.59
CA CYS A 620 33.08 -69.72 -6.67
C CYS A 620 33.04 -71.10 -7.36
N ARG A 621 34.17 -71.82 -7.37
CA ARG A 621 34.29 -73.13 -8.04
C ARG A 621 34.09 -74.30 -7.09
N SER A 622 34.14 -74.07 -5.78
CA SER A 622 34.00 -75.09 -4.76
C SER A 622 33.29 -74.56 -3.52
N ALA A 623 32.78 -75.48 -2.70
CA ALA A 623 32.20 -75.14 -1.40
C ALA A 623 33.21 -74.45 -0.46
N GLU A 624 34.50 -74.79 -0.58
CA GLU A 624 35.58 -74.14 0.17
C GLU A 624 35.80 -72.69 -0.27
N GLU A 625 35.85 -72.42 -1.58
CA GLU A 625 36.00 -71.05 -2.11
C GLU A 625 34.79 -70.18 -1.75
N ARG A 626 33.58 -70.77 -1.76
CA ARG A 626 32.36 -70.10 -1.28
C ARG A 626 32.42 -69.83 0.23
N GLY A 627 32.93 -70.77 1.02
CA GLY A 627 33.16 -70.58 2.46
C GLY A 627 34.17 -69.46 2.75
N GLN A 628 35.23 -69.35 1.94
CA GLN A 628 36.20 -68.25 2.01
C GLN A 628 35.55 -66.91 1.66
N LEU A 629 34.74 -66.84 0.59
CA LEU A 629 33.98 -65.65 0.23
C LEU A 629 33.04 -65.22 1.38
N CYS A 630 32.32 -66.16 1.98
CA CYS A 630 31.46 -65.94 3.14
C CYS A 630 32.19 -65.34 4.35
N GLN A 631 33.39 -65.84 4.64
CA GLN A 631 34.21 -65.33 5.73
C GLN A 631 34.78 -63.95 5.39
N ARG A 632 35.21 -63.73 4.14
CA ARG A 632 35.73 -62.44 3.68
C ARG A 632 34.66 -61.36 3.74
N LEU A 633 33.45 -61.61 3.22
CA LEU A 633 32.33 -60.67 3.30
C LEU A 633 32.00 -60.29 4.74
N LEU A 634 32.05 -61.25 5.68
CA LEU A 634 31.83 -60.97 7.10
C LEU A 634 32.92 -60.05 7.67
N GLN A 635 34.19 -60.37 7.41
CA GLN A 635 35.33 -59.59 7.90
C GLN A 635 35.29 -58.16 7.37
N ASP A 636 35.12 -58.01 6.06
CA ASP A 636 35.11 -56.72 5.38
C ASP A 636 33.95 -55.84 5.85
N ALA A 637 32.74 -56.39 5.92
CA ALA A 637 31.58 -55.66 6.39
C ALA A 637 31.68 -55.31 7.89
N THR A 638 32.30 -56.16 8.71
CA THR A 638 32.51 -55.88 10.14
C THR A 638 33.54 -54.76 10.32
N GLN A 639 34.63 -54.78 9.56
CA GLN A 639 35.66 -53.74 9.61
C GLN A 639 35.09 -52.38 9.19
N LEU A 640 34.32 -52.33 8.09
CA LEU A 640 33.66 -51.09 7.64
C LEU A 640 32.62 -50.61 8.67
N ARG A 641 31.85 -51.52 9.27
CA ARG A 641 30.88 -51.18 10.32
C ARG A 641 31.57 -50.56 11.53
N GLU A 642 32.67 -51.17 11.98
CA GLU A 642 33.45 -50.67 13.12
C GLU A 642 34.04 -49.29 12.85
N LEU A 643 34.55 -49.05 11.63
CA LEU A 643 35.01 -47.73 11.20
C LEU A 643 33.90 -46.68 11.32
N PHE A 644 32.75 -46.89 10.66
CA PHE A 644 31.66 -45.91 10.68
C PHE A 644 31.04 -45.74 12.08
N CYS A 645 30.97 -46.80 12.89
CA CYS A 645 30.58 -46.68 14.30
C CYS A 645 31.58 -45.80 15.07
N GLY A 646 32.89 -46.00 14.86
CA GLY A 646 33.95 -45.19 15.48
C GLY A 646 33.92 -43.72 15.07
N LEU A 647 33.45 -43.44 13.85
CA LEU A 647 33.22 -42.09 13.34
C LEU A 647 31.90 -41.46 13.81
N GLY A 648 31.08 -42.19 14.57
CA GLY A 648 29.85 -41.69 15.19
C GLY A 648 28.55 -41.95 14.41
N LEU A 649 28.55 -42.83 13.41
CA LEU A 649 27.34 -43.26 12.69
C LEU A 649 26.71 -44.49 13.36
N ASP A 650 25.47 -44.35 13.81
CA ASP A 650 24.77 -45.45 14.50
C ASP A 650 24.49 -46.64 13.57
N ARG A 651 24.54 -47.86 14.11
CA ARG A 651 24.37 -49.11 13.35
C ARG A 651 23.03 -49.18 12.64
N SER A 652 21.97 -48.64 13.25
CA SER A 652 20.62 -48.63 12.66
C SER A 652 20.53 -47.78 11.38
N GLN A 653 21.47 -46.86 11.19
CA GLN A 653 21.51 -45.92 10.07
C GLN A 653 22.45 -46.38 8.94
N GLN A 654 23.18 -47.49 9.13
CA GLN A 654 24.16 -47.97 8.16
C GLN A 654 23.53 -48.88 7.10
N SER A 655 23.85 -48.61 5.84
CA SER A 655 23.45 -49.39 4.67
C SER A 655 24.28 -50.68 4.53
N LEU A 656 25.43 -50.80 5.20
CA LEU A 656 26.33 -51.96 5.24
C LEU A 656 25.61 -53.28 5.61
N GLU A 657 24.46 -53.22 6.30
CA GLU A 657 23.60 -54.37 6.57
C GLU A 657 23.17 -55.13 5.30
N ALA A 658 23.23 -54.49 4.13
CA ALA A 658 23.02 -55.13 2.83
C ALA A 658 24.10 -56.18 2.52
N ILE A 659 25.35 -55.94 2.92
CA ILE A 659 26.46 -56.90 2.72
C ILE A 659 26.29 -58.11 3.62
N PHE A 660 25.85 -57.92 4.88
CA PHE A 660 25.57 -59.03 5.78
C PHE A 660 24.40 -59.88 5.28
N ALA A 661 23.33 -59.27 4.78
CA ALA A 661 22.20 -60.00 4.20
C ALA A 661 22.60 -60.75 2.91
N LEU A 662 23.41 -60.12 2.05
CA LEU A 662 23.92 -60.75 0.83
C LEU A 662 24.82 -61.95 1.16
N ARG A 663 25.62 -61.85 2.23
CA ARG A 663 26.44 -62.96 2.72
C ARG A 663 25.57 -64.19 3.05
N GLU A 664 24.44 -64.03 3.73
CA GLU A 664 23.57 -65.19 4.07
C GLU A 664 23.11 -65.94 2.81
N LEU A 665 22.76 -65.22 1.75
CA LEU A 665 22.39 -65.78 0.45
C LEU A 665 23.55 -66.57 -0.20
N ILE A 666 24.78 -66.09 -0.07
CA ILE A 666 25.98 -66.79 -0.57
C ILE A 666 26.33 -68.01 0.30
N CYS A 667 26.15 -67.94 1.62
CA CYS A 667 26.56 -68.98 2.57
C CYS A 667 25.57 -70.13 2.71
N LEU A 668 24.34 -69.95 2.23
CA LEU A 668 23.30 -70.97 2.29
C LEU A 668 23.79 -72.28 1.63
N ARG A 669 23.88 -73.35 2.41
CA ARG A 669 24.49 -74.61 1.96
C ARG A 669 23.63 -75.34 0.93
N ASP A 670 22.31 -75.32 1.13
CA ASP A 670 21.34 -76.03 0.29
C ASP A 670 20.76 -75.07 -0.78
N PRO A 671 21.04 -75.29 -2.08
CA PRO A 671 20.46 -74.50 -3.16
C PRO A 671 18.93 -74.59 -3.25
N ALA A 672 18.31 -75.66 -2.75
CA ALA A 672 16.85 -75.81 -2.81
C ALA A 672 16.10 -74.76 -1.97
N LEU A 673 16.76 -74.20 -0.95
CA LEU A 673 16.21 -73.18 -0.06
C LEU A 673 16.47 -71.74 -0.56
N LEU A 674 17.15 -71.57 -1.70
CA LEU A 674 17.50 -70.24 -2.24
C LEU A 674 16.27 -69.37 -2.50
N SER A 675 15.14 -69.95 -2.90
CA SER A 675 13.90 -69.19 -3.13
C SER A 675 13.40 -68.49 -1.87
N LEU A 676 13.49 -69.14 -0.71
CA LEU A 676 13.07 -68.56 0.57
C LEU A 676 14.03 -67.45 1.03
N GLU A 677 15.33 -67.68 0.93
CA GLU A 677 16.33 -66.67 1.31
C GLU A 677 16.28 -65.44 0.37
N VAL A 678 16.10 -65.66 -0.93
CA VAL A 678 15.90 -64.56 -1.90
C VAL A 678 14.62 -63.80 -1.59
N LEU A 679 13.52 -64.48 -1.25
CA LEU A 679 12.27 -63.82 -0.84
C LEU A 679 12.49 -62.91 0.39
N GLY A 680 13.20 -63.41 1.40
CA GLY A 680 13.55 -62.61 2.58
C GLY A 680 14.44 -61.41 2.22
N PHE A 681 15.40 -61.61 1.32
CA PHE A 681 16.31 -60.57 0.85
C PHE A 681 15.58 -59.45 0.09
N ILE A 682 14.74 -59.79 -0.90
CA ILE A 682 13.99 -58.78 -1.67
C ILE A 682 12.91 -58.09 -0.84
N THR A 683 12.38 -58.74 0.19
CA THR A 683 11.44 -58.10 1.13
C THR A 683 12.16 -57.02 1.95
N LYS A 684 13.43 -57.27 2.34
CA LYS A 684 14.26 -56.30 3.06
C LYS A 684 14.83 -55.21 2.15
N TYR A 685 15.16 -55.57 0.90
CA TYR A 685 15.71 -54.68 -0.11
C TYR A 685 14.84 -54.71 -1.38
N PRO A 686 13.70 -54.00 -1.39
CA PRO A 686 12.70 -54.05 -2.46
C PRO A 686 13.17 -53.45 -3.79
N ASP A 687 14.31 -52.75 -3.82
CA ASP A 687 14.89 -52.17 -5.04
C ASP A 687 15.89 -53.09 -5.77
N VAL A 688 15.99 -54.36 -5.33
CA VAL A 688 16.76 -55.43 -5.98
C VAL A 688 15.99 -55.96 -7.19
N SER A 689 16.68 -56.09 -8.33
CA SER A 689 16.10 -56.69 -9.56
C SER A 689 16.48 -58.16 -9.73
N ASP A 690 15.78 -58.83 -10.63
CA ASP A 690 16.10 -60.18 -11.10
C ASP A 690 17.53 -60.29 -11.67
N GLU A 691 18.00 -59.26 -12.38
CA GLU A 691 19.39 -59.17 -12.86
C GLU A 691 20.39 -59.16 -11.70
N HIS A 692 20.14 -58.37 -10.65
CA HIS A 692 20.97 -58.35 -9.45
C HIS A 692 21.09 -59.75 -8.84
N ILE A 693 19.95 -60.41 -8.58
CA ILE A 693 19.93 -61.77 -8.01
C ILE A 693 20.64 -62.75 -8.93
N SER A 694 20.39 -62.70 -10.24
CA SER A 694 21.05 -63.56 -11.23
C SER A 694 22.58 -63.46 -11.15
N THR A 695 23.13 -62.26 -10.98
CA THR A 695 24.58 -62.08 -10.83
C THR A 695 25.14 -62.58 -9.51
N LEU A 696 24.37 -62.51 -8.42
CA LEU A 696 24.77 -63.10 -7.14
C LEU A 696 24.76 -64.62 -7.20
N LEU A 697 23.79 -65.22 -7.92
CA LEU A 697 23.77 -66.66 -8.19
C LEU A 697 24.96 -67.09 -9.07
N ASP A 698 25.35 -66.27 -10.05
CA ASP A 698 26.57 -66.48 -10.85
C ASP A 698 27.83 -66.45 -9.96
N LEU A 699 27.95 -65.47 -9.05
CA LEU A 699 29.05 -65.36 -8.10
C LEU A 699 29.16 -66.60 -7.20
N ARG A 700 28.00 -67.16 -6.80
CA ARG A 700 27.89 -68.36 -5.95
C ARG A 700 28.34 -69.64 -6.64
N GLY A 701 28.12 -69.77 -7.95
CA GLY A 701 28.72 -70.79 -8.83
C GLY A 701 28.19 -72.23 -8.74
N ASP A 702 27.42 -72.60 -7.73
CA ASP A 702 26.87 -73.96 -7.52
C ASP A 702 25.37 -74.10 -7.88
N VAL A 703 24.78 -73.08 -8.53
CA VAL A 703 23.33 -73.02 -8.79
C VAL A 703 23.00 -73.55 -10.19
N SER A 704 22.18 -74.62 -10.26
CA SER A 704 21.73 -75.21 -11.52
C SER A 704 20.76 -74.28 -12.28
N ARG A 705 20.48 -74.59 -13.55
CA ARG A 705 19.53 -73.80 -14.36
C ARG A 705 18.11 -73.91 -13.80
N GLU A 706 17.73 -75.07 -13.30
CA GLU A 706 16.42 -75.36 -12.73
C GLU A 706 16.22 -74.56 -11.44
N VAL A 707 17.19 -74.59 -10.51
CA VAL A 707 17.12 -73.82 -9.26
C VAL A 707 17.08 -72.32 -9.55
N ARG A 708 17.90 -71.83 -10.51
CA ARG A 708 17.87 -70.43 -10.94
C ARG A 708 16.48 -70.03 -11.46
N HIS A 709 15.85 -70.88 -12.28
CA HIS A 709 14.51 -70.60 -12.82
C HIS A 709 13.48 -70.49 -11.70
N VAL A 710 13.47 -71.43 -10.75
CA VAL A 710 12.56 -71.42 -9.59
C VAL A 710 12.72 -70.15 -8.75
N VAL A 711 13.96 -69.71 -8.51
CA VAL A 711 14.24 -68.48 -7.76
C VAL A 711 13.71 -67.24 -8.48
N LEU A 712 13.98 -67.10 -9.78
CA LEU A 712 13.54 -65.93 -10.54
C LEU A 712 12.02 -65.92 -10.76
N GLU A 713 11.41 -67.09 -10.96
CA GLU A 713 9.96 -67.22 -11.04
C GLU A 713 9.29 -66.84 -9.72
N MET A 714 9.85 -67.25 -8.57
CA MET A 714 9.39 -66.83 -7.25
C MET A 714 9.42 -65.29 -7.11
N MET A 715 10.48 -64.63 -7.58
CA MET A 715 10.54 -63.16 -7.56
C MET A 715 9.45 -62.52 -8.40
N LEU A 716 9.15 -63.08 -9.58
CA LEU A 716 8.07 -62.59 -10.45
C LEU A 716 6.69 -62.77 -9.83
N GLN A 717 6.48 -63.85 -9.06
CA GLN A 717 5.24 -64.13 -8.35
C GLN A 717 5.05 -63.25 -7.10
N HIS A 718 6.13 -62.62 -6.60
CA HIS A 718 6.12 -61.76 -5.41
C HIS A 718 6.72 -60.37 -5.67
N PRO A 719 6.04 -59.51 -6.46
CA PRO A 719 6.54 -58.17 -6.75
C PRO A 719 6.61 -57.31 -5.48
N GLN A 720 7.73 -56.59 -5.32
CA GLN A 720 7.95 -55.70 -4.18
C GLN A 720 7.56 -54.26 -4.53
N VAL A 721 6.99 -53.55 -3.54
CA VAL A 721 6.66 -52.11 -3.66
C VAL A 721 7.67 -51.33 -2.84
N LEU A 722 8.30 -50.31 -3.43
CA LEU A 722 9.22 -49.44 -2.70
C LEU A 722 8.44 -48.58 -1.67
N PRO A 723 8.77 -48.65 -0.37
CA PRO A 723 8.22 -47.73 0.63
C PRO A 723 8.58 -46.28 0.33
N GLN A 724 7.75 -45.32 0.78
CA GLN A 724 7.97 -43.88 0.55
C GLN A 724 9.28 -43.37 1.15
N ASP A 725 9.68 -43.88 2.32
CA ASP A 725 10.91 -43.47 3.03
C ASP A 725 12.10 -44.41 2.76
N TYR A 726 12.00 -45.30 1.77
CA TYR A 726 13.07 -46.24 1.47
C TYR A 726 14.23 -45.57 0.73
N ARG A 727 15.43 -45.64 1.31
CA ARG A 727 16.66 -45.15 0.68
C ARG A 727 17.19 -46.21 -0.30
N PRO A 728 17.21 -45.94 -1.62
CA PRO A 728 17.60 -46.96 -2.58
C PRO A 728 19.11 -47.25 -2.57
N ILE A 729 19.48 -48.53 -2.72
CA ILE A 729 20.86 -49.03 -2.76
C ILE A 729 21.09 -49.71 -4.11
N PHE A 730 20.35 -50.80 -4.38
CA PHE A 730 20.54 -51.66 -5.55
C PHE A 730 20.07 -51.00 -6.85
N SER A 731 19.02 -50.18 -6.82
CA SER A 731 18.59 -49.43 -8.02
C SER A 731 19.63 -48.44 -8.55
N THR A 732 20.64 -48.08 -7.74
CA THR A 732 21.79 -47.26 -8.16
C THR A 732 22.96 -48.08 -8.74
N ILE A 733 22.85 -49.41 -8.71
CA ILE A 733 23.81 -50.37 -9.22
C ILE A 733 23.29 -50.88 -10.56
N LEU A 734 24.04 -50.67 -11.64
CA LEU A 734 23.68 -51.20 -12.96
C LEU A 734 24.25 -52.61 -13.09
N VAL A 735 23.48 -53.53 -13.69
CA VAL A 735 23.85 -54.93 -13.87
C VAL A 735 23.51 -55.38 -15.31
N PRO A 736 24.41 -56.06 -16.07
CA PRO A 736 25.82 -56.26 -15.75
C PRO A 736 26.53 -54.91 -15.68
N ALA A 737 27.29 -54.69 -14.61
CA ALA A 737 27.97 -53.42 -14.39
C ALA A 737 28.95 -53.16 -15.54
N PRO A 738 28.80 -52.06 -16.32
CA PRO A 738 29.65 -51.80 -17.47
C PRO A 738 31.12 -51.63 -17.07
N GLU A 739 32.04 -52.05 -17.92
CA GLU A 739 33.46 -51.68 -17.80
C GLU A 739 33.61 -50.17 -18.06
N LEU A 740 33.53 -49.41 -16.97
CA LEU A 740 33.89 -48.00 -16.78
C LEU A 740 33.45 -46.95 -17.82
N ARG A 741 32.28 -46.34 -17.57
CA ARG A 741 32.14 -44.86 -17.57
C ARG A 741 31.43 -44.45 -16.28
N PHE A 742 32.22 -44.10 -15.27
CA PHE A 742 31.74 -43.85 -13.90
C PHE A 742 31.31 -42.39 -13.80
N CYS A 743 30.02 -42.14 -13.97
CA CYS A 743 29.37 -40.93 -13.46
C CYS A 743 28.53 -41.36 -12.25
N LEU A 744 28.56 -40.61 -11.14
CA LEU A 744 27.52 -40.75 -10.13
C LEU A 744 26.17 -40.59 -10.84
N GLY A 745 25.33 -41.62 -10.77
CA GLY A 745 24.00 -41.57 -11.39
C GLY A 745 23.25 -40.39 -10.83
N LYS A 746 22.67 -39.54 -11.69
CA LYS A 746 21.71 -38.54 -11.25
C LYS A 746 20.53 -39.31 -10.67
N GLY A 747 20.44 -39.37 -9.34
CA GLY A 747 19.21 -39.83 -8.68
C GLY A 747 18.06 -39.03 -9.27
N LYS A 748 17.03 -39.73 -9.75
CA LYS A 748 15.81 -39.06 -10.21
C LYS A 748 15.27 -38.26 -9.03
N CYS A 749 15.37 -36.95 -9.11
CA CYS A 749 14.63 -36.07 -8.21
C CYS A 749 13.15 -36.32 -8.49
N ALA A 750 12.45 -36.91 -7.52
CA ALA A 750 11.01 -36.77 -7.42
C ALA A 750 10.70 -35.40 -6.82
#